data_AF-A0A250XAF6-F1
#
_entry.id   AF-A0A250XAF6-F1
#
_cell.length_a   1.000
_cell.length_b   1.000
_cell.length_c   1.000
_cell.angle_alpha   90.00
_cell.angle_beta   90.00
_cell.angle_gamma   90.00
#
_symmetry.space_group_name_H-M   'P 1'
#
loop_
_entity.id
_entity.type
_entity.pdbx_description
1 polymer ?
#
loop_
_entity_poly.entity_id
_entity_poly.type
_entity_poly.pdbx_seq_one_letter_code
_entity_poly.pdbx_strand_id
1 'polypeptide(L)'
;MDLKLKSKLRHLLHDFKTRLAHVRPVPTSQGLHLNSTWSKYLALPQDGLEYSAGDDPSSRKNPELYGQLKVGVEKVEDPSSTISEEKIVGTEASVSYSINALKPTKLIKPEVLAPAGGWPQLKAACENGADAVYFGLSDFSARARASNFTPEELPEVMSYLRERGVKGFVALNVLVFDDELAAVEDRVRAMALAGVDAVIVQDLGVVELLKRVAPNLPIHGSTQMTITSPEGAAFVAGLGVERVVVGRELSVKEIAKVQAGTEAEIEAFVHGALCVSYSGQCFSSEAWGGRSANRGQCAQACRMPYGLIADGQIKELGDMKYLLSPQDLMAVEMVPELINAGVSCFKIEGRLKGPEYVSVTTRAYRKAVDAAWSAMIEVETSDSIAKPELDTVIMAAGKEAVQLTEKMRWDLEQVFSRGQDGEYRGLTPGFLEGVAHQRLVRGRAPRHRGVYLGKVEAVSAPLRSSPLAPGSNRGRYPNSGRGMGNSTLNYSGVMIQLSAPVKAGDGVVFDAGRPEEEECGGVVMDVCSPSGRGFQGEASPGMKVELRLSPEVKISEQVQVGDLVWKSSDPETVSRLRRTFDGLSEAEKRKVEVDVFVEGALGDPLKMRLRDRDGRTVEAVSRLPLQTATGRPMALSDVEKAVGQLGHNVLSTGSLDTTGLNLESGIFLPASEFKTLRREAADKLLAIRQAHLRAESLSKSEILPGLMAAAARLPVPSHIAGPGLTDDSSPCEVETAPGSKARSTTSGSRRAPGSDALKAASGLRVLCRSRAQVEAACAVPWLRDVILDFLEVQGLKEAVAFARMRGKRVVVATPRVLKPDEERLVTFYLKLKPDALLIRSLGLLNQLVNMGGAGAVMSQLDGLTIPSLEGDFSLNAANVLSADLLLRQGGLSTLAPTYDLDAKQLAGIARGLGARASMLEAVIHQHLPIFHTEHCVFCRFLSDGNSYRDCGHPCEQTTLHLRDVEGKDHLVLADMGCRNTVFNAQAQSGLFSIPELVSSGYRHLRIEMVDEPAEYVGPILEGYRNVLLGARPPSDLWTWLGSLPDANGRVGGVSLGSLANARDKSQGKMKVTAAALKQLQRQSS
;
A
#
# COMPACT_ATOMS: atom_id res chain seq x y z
N MET A 1 59.52 22.18 20.26
CA MET A 1 59.32 22.63 18.86
C MET A 1 58.23 23.71 18.83
N ASP A 2 58.60 25.00 18.90
CA ASP A 2 57.65 26.14 18.85
C ASP A 2 57.95 27.03 17.61
N LEU A 3 57.36 28.23 17.55
CA LEU A 3 57.44 29.26 16.51
C LEU A 3 56.70 28.93 15.19
N LYS A 4 56.88 27.75 14.58
CA LYS A 4 56.22 27.43 13.29
C LYS A 4 54.69 27.36 13.35
N LEU A 5 54.10 27.06 14.51
CA LEU A 5 52.63 27.02 14.67
C LEU A 5 52.03 28.42 14.89
N LYS A 6 52.73 29.27 15.66
CA LYS A 6 52.33 30.66 16.00
C LYS A 6 52.43 31.64 14.81
N SER A 7 53.05 31.25 13.69
CA SER A 7 52.96 31.98 12.41
C SER A 7 51.74 31.53 11.59
N LYS A 8 51.51 30.21 11.44
CA LYS A 8 50.34 29.67 10.71
C LYS A 8 49.00 30.14 11.29
N LEU A 9 48.83 30.13 12.61
CA LEU A 9 47.58 30.64 13.23
C LEU A 9 47.34 32.12 12.94
N ARG A 10 48.38 32.96 12.95
CA ARG A 10 48.24 34.40 12.62
C ARG A 10 47.89 34.63 11.16
N HIS A 11 48.40 33.81 10.24
CA HIS A 11 48.02 33.88 8.83
C HIS A 11 46.54 33.50 8.62
N LEU A 12 46.07 32.43 9.27
CA LEU A 12 44.65 32.00 9.21
C LEU A 12 43.70 33.04 9.81
N LEU A 13 44.02 33.61 10.97
CA LEU A 13 43.22 34.66 11.62
C LEU A 13 43.19 35.99 10.83
N HIS A 14 44.21 36.26 10.01
CA HIS A 14 44.19 37.41 9.10
C HIS A 14 43.27 37.13 7.90
N ASP A 15 43.47 36.00 7.21
CA ASP A 15 42.71 35.63 6.01
C ASP A 15 41.20 35.49 6.29
N PHE A 16 40.84 34.95 7.47
CA PHE A 16 39.45 34.83 7.91
C PHE A 16 38.77 36.20 8.14
N LYS A 17 39.52 37.20 8.65
CA LYS A 17 39.00 38.57 8.82
C LYS A 17 38.86 39.31 7.50
N THR A 18 39.79 39.11 6.56
CA THR A 18 39.72 39.75 5.23
C THR A 18 38.54 39.24 4.41
N ARG A 19 38.23 37.93 4.47
CA ARG A 19 37.08 37.34 3.74
C ARG A 19 35.71 37.82 4.23
N LEU A 20 35.58 38.19 5.51
CA LEU A 20 34.34 38.74 6.07
C LEU A 20 33.99 40.15 5.57
N ALA A 21 34.96 40.89 5.00
CA ALA A 21 34.77 42.27 4.55
C ALA A 21 34.09 42.42 3.17
N HIS A 22 33.72 41.33 2.49
CA HIS A 22 33.20 41.36 1.11
C HIS A 22 31.82 40.69 0.92
N VAL A 23 31.13 40.34 2.00
CA VAL A 23 29.73 39.90 1.93
C VAL A 23 28.82 41.12 1.74
N ARG A 24 28.33 41.33 0.50
CA ARG A 24 27.23 42.28 0.26
C ARG A 24 25.91 41.64 0.71
N PRO A 25 25.02 42.35 1.42
CA PRO A 25 23.69 41.86 1.73
C PRO A 25 22.82 41.83 0.46
N VAL A 26 22.13 40.71 0.24
CA VAL A 26 20.99 40.61 -0.69
C VAL A 26 19.73 40.99 0.11
N PRO A 27 18.85 41.89 -0.38
CA PRO A 27 17.70 42.34 0.39
C PRO A 27 16.59 41.29 0.44
N THR A 28 16.33 40.72 1.61
CA THR A 28 15.13 39.92 1.89
C THR A 28 14.03 40.81 2.50
N SER A 29 12.96 41.03 1.74
CA SER A 29 11.76 41.70 2.25
C SER A 29 10.85 40.69 2.96
N GLN A 30 10.73 40.83 4.28
CA GLN A 30 9.90 40.02 5.19
C GLN A 30 10.42 38.56 5.36
N GLY A 31 10.48 37.97 6.56
CA GLY A 31 10.21 38.54 7.89
C GLY A 31 10.11 37.46 8.97
N LEU A 32 11.24 36.88 9.39
CA LEU A 32 11.28 35.77 10.37
C LEU A 32 12.05 36.15 11.65
N HIS A 33 11.41 35.95 12.81
CA HIS A 33 12.01 36.15 14.13
C HIS A 33 12.85 34.93 14.55
N LEU A 34 14.17 35.09 14.62
CA LEU A 34 15.05 34.15 15.32
C LEU A 34 15.10 34.50 16.81
N ASN A 35 14.69 33.58 17.67
CA ASN A 35 14.75 33.74 19.13
C ASN A 35 16.00 33.05 19.72
N SER A 36 16.54 33.56 20.82
CA SER A 36 17.98 33.42 21.14
C SER A 36 18.33 32.49 22.31
N THR A 37 19.13 31.44 22.06
CA THR A 37 19.77 30.61 23.11
C THR A 37 21.08 29.93 22.64
N TRP A 38 22.18 30.70 22.51
CA TRP A 38 23.52 30.17 22.21
C TRP A 38 24.62 30.87 23.04
N SER A 39 24.85 30.45 24.30
CA SER A 39 25.85 31.09 25.17
C SER A 39 26.37 30.30 26.39
N LYS A 40 26.29 28.95 26.42
CA LYS A 40 26.66 28.16 27.64
C LYS A 40 27.59 26.96 27.52
N TYR A 41 28.06 26.56 26.33
CA TYR A 41 28.91 25.35 26.17
C TYR A 41 30.32 25.66 25.66
N LEU A 42 31.17 26.19 26.54
CA LEU A 42 32.63 26.24 26.37
C LEU A 42 33.35 26.03 27.71
N ALA A 43 33.54 24.77 28.09
CA ALA A 43 34.49 24.35 29.12
C ALA A 43 34.94 22.91 28.83
N LEU A 44 36.24 22.68 28.69
CA LEU A 44 36.87 21.36 28.55
C LEU A 44 38.12 21.32 29.45
N PRO A 45 38.24 20.34 30.36
CA PRO A 45 39.51 19.96 30.96
C PRO A 45 40.42 19.26 29.94
N GLN A 46 41.69 19.07 30.30
CA GLN A 46 42.67 18.31 29.52
C GLN A 46 42.91 16.92 30.15
N ASP A 47 43.98 16.26 29.69
CA ASP A 47 44.46 14.91 30.05
C ASP A 47 43.75 13.74 29.32
N GLY A 48 44.44 12.69 28.86
CA GLY A 48 45.90 12.49 28.79
C GLY A 48 46.27 11.01 28.74
N LEU A 49 46.57 10.45 27.56
CA LEU A 49 46.92 9.03 27.39
C LEU A 49 48.04 8.83 26.35
N GLU A 50 48.90 7.85 26.63
CA GLU A 50 50.04 7.44 25.79
C GLU A 50 49.70 6.21 24.93
N TYR A 51 50.56 5.90 23.95
CA TYR A 51 50.47 4.71 23.09
C TYR A 51 51.83 3.99 23.00
N SER A 52 51.81 2.66 23.00
CA SER A 52 52.95 1.78 22.68
C SER A 52 52.66 0.95 21.42
N ALA A 53 53.70 0.39 20.77
CA ALA A 53 53.60 -0.23 19.44
C ALA A 53 54.59 -1.40 19.20
N GLY A 54 54.31 -2.18 18.15
CA GLY A 54 55.03 -3.39 17.65
C GLY A 54 54.16 -4.66 17.72
N ASP A 55 54.29 -5.75 16.95
CA ASP A 55 54.93 -6.13 15.65
C ASP A 55 54.26 -7.48 15.20
N ASP A 56 54.37 -8.12 14.02
CA ASP A 56 55.17 -8.01 12.77
C ASP A 56 54.24 -8.35 11.55
N PRO A 57 54.48 -7.84 10.32
CA PRO A 57 53.60 -8.07 9.18
C PRO A 57 53.99 -9.28 8.29
N SER A 58 53.70 -10.51 8.72
CA SER A 58 54.01 -11.72 7.91
C SER A 58 52.93 -12.83 7.81
N SER A 59 51.63 -12.53 7.94
CA SER A 59 50.58 -13.35 7.28
C SER A 59 49.17 -12.72 7.27
N ARG A 60 48.52 -12.70 6.09
CA ARG A 60 47.04 -12.80 5.90
C ARG A 60 46.68 -12.85 4.41
N LYS A 61 45.90 -13.86 4.00
CA LYS A 61 44.95 -13.72 2.88
C LYS A 61 43.77 -12.90 3.43
N ASN A 62 43.18 -12.01 2.63
CA ASN A 62 42.24 -11.01 3.13
C ASN A 62 40.78 -11.26 2.66
N PRO A 63 39.91 -11.79 3.54
CA PRO A 63 38.46 -11.75 3.41
C PRO A 63 37.82 -10.80 4.45
N GLU A 64 38.08 -9.48 4.36
CA GLU A 64 37.45 -8.48 5.23
C GLU A 64 36.47 -7.56 4.46
N LEU A 65 35.28 -8.09 4.23
CA LEU A 65 34.02 -7.36 4.08
C LEU A 65 32.91 -8.29 4.63
N TYR A 66 32.12 -7.78 5.57
CA TYR A 66 31.30 -8.54 6.54
C TYR A 66 32.12 -9.40 7.52
N GLY A 67 32.17 -9.04 8.81
CA GLY A 67 32.82 -9.95 9.79
C GLY A 67 33.23 -9.49 11.20
N GLN A 68 32.78 -8.36 11.75
CA GLN A 68 33.04 -8.06 13.19
C GLN A 68 31.77 -7.76 13.99
N LEU A 69 31.04 -8.82 14.32
CA LEU A 69 30.15 -8.89 15.48
C LEU A 69 29.99 -10.37 15.91
N LYS A 70 31.05 -10.95 16.46
CA LYS A 70 31.01 -12.27 17.10
C LYS A 70 30.96 -12.09 18.62
N VAL A 71 29.76 -12.11 19.18
CA VAL A 71 29.59 -12.41 20.61
C VAL A 71 29.83 -13.90 20.79
N GLY A 72 30.82 -14.26 21.60
CA GLY A 72 31.05 -15.66 21.97
C GLY A 72 29.97 -16.11 22.96
N VAL A 73 29.20 -17.13 22.60
CA VAL A 73 28.25 -17.79 23.50
C VAL A 73 28.72 -19.24 23.70
N GLU A 74 29.41 -19.49 24.81
CA GLU A 74 29.52 -20.86 25.32
C GLU A 74 28.18 -21.27 25.93
N LYS A 75 27.83 -22.56 25.84
CA LYS A 75 26.63 -23.08 26.48
C LYS A 75 26.78 -23.03 28.00
N VAL A 76 25.87 -22.33 28.67
CA VAL A 76 25.59 -22.51 30.09
C VAL A 76 24.20 -23.10 30.22
N GLU A 77 24.09 -24.17 31.01
CA GLU A 77 22.81 -24.81 31.35
C GLU A 77 22.39 -24.38 32.77
N ASP A 78 21.08 -24.52 33.05
CA ASP A 78 20.37 -24.22 34.30
C ASP A 78 20.04 -22.72 34.60
N PRO A 79 18.79 -22.36 35.02
CA PRO A 79 18.36 -20.96 35.10
C PRO A 79 18.03 -20.46 36.53
N SER A 80 18.94 -19.73 37.19
CA SER A 80 18.54 -18.73 38.21
C SER A 80 19.68 -17.79 38.65
N SER A 81 19.59 -16.49 38.30
CA SER A 81 20.01 -15.34 39.12
C SER A 81 19.81 -14.02 38.37
N THR A 82 19.53 -12.94 39.12
CA THR A 82 19.35 -11.58 38.59
C THR A 82 20.61 -10.77 38.86
N ILE A 83 21.21 -10.16 37.84
CA ILE A 83 22.31 -9.19 37.98
C ILE A 83 22.01 -7.97 37.10
N SER A 84 22.32 -6.78 37.62
CA SER A 84 21.95 -5.46 37.08
C SER A 84 22.92 -4.92 36.02
N GLU A 85 22.40 -4.16 35.05
CA GLU A 85 23.20 -3.40 34.09
C GLU A 85 23.80 -2.11 34.70
N GLU A 86 25.09 -1.86 34.50
CA GLU A 86 25.63 -0.50 34.39
C GLU A 86 26.87 -0.45 33.47
N LYS A 87 26.85 0.52 32.55
CA LYS A 87 27.99 1.22 31.91
C LYS A 87 29.13 0.40 31.28
N ILE A 88 29.25 0.55 29.96
CA ILE A 88 30.44 1.15 29.29
C ILE A 88 29.93 1.98 28.10
N VAL A 89 30.45 3.19 27.92
CA VAL A 89 30.19 4.03 26.73
C VAL A 89 31.53 4.56 26.21
N GLY A 90 31.89 4.16 25.00
CA GLY A 90 33.03 4.69 24.25
C GLY A 90 32.55 5.57 23.09
N THR A 91 33.19 6.70 22.85
CA THR A 91 32.71 7.72 21.90
C THR A 91 33.35 7.58 20.52
N GLU A 92 32.57 7.14 19.53
CA GLU A 92 32.79 7.51 18.12
C GLU A 92 31.75 8.55 17.69
N ALA A 93 32.20 9.58 16.95
CA ALA A 93 31.37 10.71 16.55
C ALA A 93 30.44 10.36 15.37
N SER A 94 29.38 9.60 15.65
CA SER A 94 28.30 9.37 14.68
C SER A 94 27.58 10.68 14.37
N VAL A 95 27.68 11.14 13.10
CA VAL A 95 26.79 12.17 12.56
C VAL A 95 25.43 11.52 12.31
N SER A 96 24.66 11.34 13.38
CA SER A 96 23.24 11.06 13.26
C SER A 96 22.55 12.33 12.75
N TYR A 97 21.75 12.21 11.70
CA TYR A 97 20.65 13.13 11.50
C TYR A 97 19.64 12.83 12.60
N SER A 98 19.78 13.53 13.74
CA SER A 98 18.78 13.50 14.80
C SER A 98 17.51 14.20 14.32
N ILE A 99 16.72 13.48 13.51
CA ILE A 99 15.29 13.44 13.77
C ILE A 99 15.17 12.89 15.20
N ASN A 100 15.24 13.79 16.18
CA ASN A 100 14.74 13.49 17.51
C ASN A 100 13.29 13.12 17.27
N ALA A 101 12.95 11.83 17.40
CA ALA A 101 11.63 11.34 17.08
C ALA A 101 10.62 12.09 17.96
N LEU A 102 9.93 13.06 17.36
CA LEU A 102 8.89 13.82 18.00
C LEU A 102 7.68 12.90 18.12
N LYS A 103 7.75 11.99 19.11
CA LYS A 103 6.62 11.18 19.52
C LYS A 103 5.43 12.13 19.68
N PRO A 104 4.26 11.83 19.10
CA PRO A 104 3.12 12.72 19.12
C PRO A 104 2.84 13.10 20.57
N THR A 105 2.80 14.41 20.86
CA THR A 105 2.83 14.96 22.22
C THR A 105 1.54 14.71 23.02
N LYS A 106 0.63 13.93 22.44
CA LYS A 106 -0.62 13.41 22.98
C LYS A 106 -1.07 12.23 22.12
N LEU A 107 -1.71 11.23 22.70
CA LEU A 107 -2.37 10.17 21.92
C LEU A 107 -3.54 10.73 21.06
N ILE A 108 -3.87 10.04 19.96
CA ILE A 108 -4.99 10.37 19.05
C ILE A 108 -5.90 9.15 18.92
N LYS A 109 -7.23 9.32 19.05
CA LYS A 109 -8.20 8.23 18.90
C LYS A 109 -8.39 7.90 17.42
N PRO A 110 -8.05 6.68 16.95
CA PRO A 110 -8.15 6.37 15.53
C PRO A 110 -9.60 6.31 15.04
N GLU A 111 -9.86 6.89 13.86
CA GLU A 111 -11.10 6.68 13.13
C GLU A 111 -11.19 5.24 12.59
N VAL A 112 -12.31 4.54 12.82
CA VAL A 112 -12.57 3.26 12.14
C VAL A 112 -13.16 3.53 10.76
N LEU A 113 -12.35 3.29 9.72
CA LEU A 113 -12.71 3.52 8.32
C LEU A 113 -13.10 2.21 7.63
N ALA A 114 -14.40 2.06 7.37
CA ALA A 114 -15.01 0.86 6.82
C ALA A 114 -15.19 0.91 5.29
N PRO A 115 -15.17 -0.24 4.59
CA PRO A 115 -15.32 -0.31 3.14
C PRO A 115 -16.79 -0.37 2.71
N ALA A 116 -17.21 0.50 1.80
CA ALA A 116 -18.51 0.45 1.16
C ALA A 116 -18.38 0.11 -0.34
N GLY A 117 -18.83 -1.09 -0.71
CA GLY A 117 -18.92 -1.55 -2.11
C GLY A 117 -20.22 -1.17 -2.82
N GLY A 118 -21.17 -0.60 -2.07
CA GLY A 118 -22.54 -0.25 -2.47
C GLY A 118 -23.44 -0.11 -1.23
N TRP A 119 -24.73 0.13 -1.42
CA TRP A 119 -25.70 0.40 -0.34
C TRP A 119 -25.72 -0.61 0.82
N PRO A 120 -25.72 -1.96 0.61
CA PRO A 120 -25.77 -2.90 1.74
C PRO A 120 -24.54 -2.80 2.64
N GLN A 121 -23.35 -2.68 2.06
CA GLN A 121 -22.08 -2.54 2.78
C GLN A 121 -22.04 -1.20 3.53
N LEU A 122 -22.53 -0.13 2.91
CA LEU A 122 -22.57 1.19 3.53
C LEU A 122 -23.48 1.21 4.77
N LYS A 123 -24.67 0.60 4.68
CA LYS A 123 -25.57 0.39 5.83
C LYS A 123 -24.89 -0.46 6.90
N ALA A 124 -24.30 -1.59 6.53
CA ALA A 124 -23.58 -2.48 7.45
C ALA A 124 -22.46 -1.79 8.22
N ALA A 125 -21.66 -0.94 7.56
CA ALA A 125 -20.62 -0.14 8.18
C ALA A 125 -21.17 0.87 9.20
N CYS A 126 -22.19 1.65 8.80
CA CYS A 126 -22.74 2.70 9.66
C CYS A 126 -23.35 2.11 10.94
N GLU A 127 -24.25 1.14 10.80
CA GLU A 127 -24.99 0.58 11.94
C GLU A 127 -24.09 -0.29 12.86
N ASN A 128 -22.89 -0.71 12.40
CA ASN A 128 -21.86 -1.38 13.21
C ASN A 128 -20.75 -0.46 13.75
N GLY A 129 -20.91 0.85 13.63
CA GLY A 129 -20.08 1.83 14.34
C GLY A 129 -18.85 2.35 13.59
N ALA A 130 -18.88 2.37 12.26
CA ALA A 130 -17.87 3.09 11.48
C ALA A 130 -17.87 4.60 11.82
N ASP A 131 -16.68 5.21 11.86
CA ASP A 131 -16.54 6.66 11.96
C ASP A 131 -16.56 7.33 10.58
N ALA A 132 -16.02 6.61 9.60
CA ALA A 132 -15.98 6.98 8.20
C ALA A 132 -16.21 5.75 7.31
N VAL A 133 -16.69 5.95 6.09
CA VAL A 133 -16.72 4.92 5.04
C VAL A 133 -15.94 5.38 3.81
N TYR A 134 -15.27 4.46 3.13
CA TYR A 134 -14.72 4.72 1.79
C TYR A 134 -15.39 3.87 0.72
N PHE A 135 -15.77 4.51 -0.38
CA PHE A 135 -16.40 3.91 -1.54
C PHE A 135 -15.79 4.46 -2.83
N GLY A 136 -16.12 3.88 -3.98
CA GLY A 136 -15.78 4.44 -5.28
C GLY A 136 -17.02 4.87 -6.04
N LEU A 137 -16.83 5.71 -7.06
CA LEU A 137 -17.83 5.94 -8.09
C LEU A 137 -17.77 4.82 -9.15
N SER A 138 -18.67 4.86 -10.12
CA SER A 138 -18.71 3.96 -11.28
C SER A 138 -17.42 3.98 -12.12
N ASP A 139 -16.71 5.11 -12.12
CA ASP A 139 -15.42 5.31 -12.79
C ASP A 139 -14.25 5.61 -11.81
N PHE A 140 -13.03 5.66 -12.37
CA PHE A 140 -11.78 6.12 -11.72
C PHE A 140 -11.44 5.52 -10.34
N SER A 141 -11.84 4.28 -10.08
CA SER A 141 -11.67 3.64 -8.75
C SER A 141 -11.03 2.26 -8.82
N ALA A 142 -10.05 1.98 -7.95
CA ALA A 142 -9.21 0.77 -8.03
C ALA A 142 -9.91 -0.55 -7.63
N ARG A 143 -11.24 -0.60 -7.66
CA ARG A 143 -12.09 -1.79 -7.49
C ARG A 143 -13.26 -1.75 -8.47
N ALA A 144 -12.99 -1.55 -9.77
CA ALA A 144 -13.97 -1.47 -10.87
C ALA A 144 -14.88 -2.71 -11.09
N ARG A 145 -14.87 -3.68 -10.16
CA ARG A 145 -15.79 -4.83 -10.08
C ARG A 145 -16.70 -4.81 -8.84
N ALA A 146 -16.59 -3.78 -7.99
CA ALA A 146 -17.59 -3.48 -6.97
C ALA A 146 -18.77 -2.76 -7.63
N SER A 147 -19.97 -2.87 -7.06
CA SER A 147 -21.16 -2.16 -7.56
C SER A 147 -20.90 -0.65 -7.65
N ASN A 148 -20.19 -0.12 -6.64
CA ASN A 148 -19.93 1.31 -6.46
C ASN A 148 -21.24 2.11 -6.37
N PHE A 149 -21.13 3.44 -6.43
CA PHE A 149 -22.26 4.36 -6.57
C PHE A 149 -22.10 5.17 -7.86
N THR A 150 -23.19 5.67 -8.44
CA THR A 150 -23.10 6.63 -9.54
C THR A 150 -22.85 8.06 -9.03
N PRO A 151 -22.39 9.01 -9.86
CA PRO A 151 -22.29 10.42 -9.48
C PRO A 151 -23.63 11.03 -9.03
N GLU A 152 -24.74 10.50 -9.54
CA GLU A 152 -26.11 10.96 -9.25
C GLU A 152 -26.64 10.43 -7.90
N GLU A 153 -26.20 9.25 -7.45
CA GLU A 153 -26.48 8.74 -6.10
C GLU A 153 -25.71 9.49 -5.00
N LEU A 154 -24.59 10.14 -5.35
CA LEU A 154 -23.64 10.70 -4.38
C LEU A 154 -24.25 11.68 -3.36
N PRO A 155 -25.20 12.58 -3.72
CA PRO A 155 -25.87 13.43 -2.74
C PRO A 155 -26.72 12.66 -1.71
N GLU A 156 -27.41 11.59 -2.13
CA GLU A 156 -28.20 10.73 -1.24
C GLU A 156 -27.29 9.95 -0.28
N VAL A 157 -26.22 9.35 -0.83
CA VAL A 157 -25.18 8.66 -0.06
C VAL A 157 -24.59 9.57 1.01
N MET A 158 -24.18 10.79 0.65
CA MET A 158 -23.59 11.72 1.61
C MET A 158 -24.62 12.26 2.63
N SER A 159 -25.92 12.36 2.28
CA SER A 159 -26.98 12.69 3.25
C SER A 159 -27.15 11.58 4.29
N TYR A 160 -27.32 10.33 3.85
CA TYR A 160 -27.51 9.17 4.73
C TYR A 160 -26.34 9.00 5.73
N LEU A 161 -25.12 9.32 5.29
CA LEU A 161 -23.91 9.32 6.12
C LEU A 161 -23.89 10.47 7.14
N ARG A 162 -24.18 11.71 6.71
CA ARG A 162 -24.26 12.90 7.59
C ARG A 162 -25.31 12.75 8.69
N GLU A 163 -26.46 12.12 8.39
CA GLU A 163 -27.48 11.75 9.39
C GLU A 163 -26.92 10.85 10.51
N ARG A 164 -26.01 9.92 10.19
CA ARG A 164 -25.45 8.94 11.14
C ARG A 164 -24.12 9.36 11.77
N GLY A 165 -23.69 10.58 11.51
CA GLY A 165 -22.39 11.08 12.00
C GLY A 165 -21.17 10.50 11.29
N VAL A 166 -21.38 9.74 10.20
CA VAL A 166 -20.31 9.02 9.50
C VAL A 166 -19.77 9.91 8.38
N LYS A 167 -18.44 9.96 8.22
CA LYS A 167 -17.79 10.69 7.12
C LYS A 167 -17.77 9.84 5.84
N GLY A 168 -17.89 10.44 4.67
CA GLY A 168 -17.84 9.76 3.36
C GLY A 168 -16.61 10.14 2.55
N PHE A 169 -15.72 9.17 2.31
CA PHE A 169 -14.50 9.34 1.51
C PHE A 169 -14.62 8.68 0.13
N VAL A 170 -14.32 9.40 -0.95
CA VAL A 170 -14.40 8.86 -2.32
C VAL A 170 -13.04 8.44 -2.83
N ALA A 171 -12.94 7.20 -3.31
CA ALA A 171 -11.71 6.60 -3.82
C ALA A 171 -11.54 6.85 -5.33
N LEU A 172 -10.89 7.97 -5.65
CA LEU A 172 -10.40 8.38 -6.98
C LEU A 172 -8.97 7.85 -7.20
N ASN A 173 -8.76 6.58 -6.89
CA ASN A 173 -7.44 6.03 -6.54
C ASN A 173 -6.81 5.18 -7.65
N VAL A 174 -6.86 5.67 -8.89
CA VAL A 174 -6.20 5.08 -10.07
C VAL A 174 -5.21 6.06 -10.67
N LEU A 175 -4.32 5.56 -11.53
CA LEU A 175 -3.60 6.39 -12.50
C LEU A 175 -4.57 6.88 -13.57
N VAL A 176 -4.48 8.15 -13.97
CA VAL A 176 -5.39 8.80 -14.92
C VAL A 176 -4.64 9.20 -16.18
N PHE A 177 -5.21 8.96 -17.35
CA PHE A 177 -4.59 9.29 -18.63
C PHE A 177 -5.02 10.68 -19.15
N ASP A 178 -4.27 11.26 -20.09
CA ASP A 178 -4.50 12.63 -20.60
C ASP A 178 -5.93 12.85 -21.11
N ASP A 179 -6.50 11.87 -21.81
CA ASP A 179 -7.85 11.90 -22.38
C ASP A 179 -8.97 11.74 -21.34
N GLU A 180 -8.62 11.40 -20.10
CA GLU A 180 -9.54 11.21 -18.98
C GLU A 180 -9.58 12.40 -18.02
N LEU A 181 -8.57 13.27 -18.04
CA LEU A 181 -8.42 14.39 -17.08
C LEU A 181 -9.64 15.32 -17.03
N ALA A 182 -10.32 15.55 -18.16
CA ALA A 182 -11.52 16.38 -18.22
C ALA A 182 -12.70 15.74 -17.45
N ALA A 183 -12.92 14.43 -17.64
CA ALA A 183 -13.94 13.71 -16.89
C ALA A 183 -13.60 13.66 -15.39
N VAL A 184 -12.31 13.63 -15.02
CA VAL A 184 -11.90 13.73 -13.62
C VAL A 184 -12.16 15.12 -13.03
N GLU A 185 -11.97 16.22 -13.78
CA GLU A 185 -12.40 17.56 -13.34
C GLU A 185 -13.91 17.62 -13.03
N ASP A 186 -14.75 17.04 -13.88
CA ASP A 186 -16.20 16.92 -13.63
C ASP A 186 -16.52 16.09 -12.37
N ARG A 187 -15.84 14.97 -12.15
CA ARG A 187 -16.02 14.13 -10.96
C ARG A 187 -15.60 14.86 -9.69
N VAL A 188 -14.50 15.61 -9.70
CA VAL A 188 -14.05 16.44 -8.57
C VAL A 188 -15.09 17.50 -8.23
N ARG A 189 -15.66 18.18 -9.25
CA ARG A 189 -16.76 19.15 -9.07
C ARG A 189 -17.99 18.50 -8.44
N ALA A 190 -18.40 17.33 -8.92
CA ALA A 190 -19.51 16.56 -8.35
C ALA A 190 -19.26 16.14 -6.89
N MET A 191 -18.05 15.69 -6.54
CA MET A 191 -17.68 15.32 -5.17
C MET A 191 -17.76 16.51 -4.20
N ALA A 192 -17.25 17.68 -4.60
CA ALA A 192 -17.34 18.91 -3.81
C ALA A 192 -18.80 19.36 -3.62
N LEU A 193 -19.61 19.33 -4.69
CA LEU A 193 -21.04 19.68 -4.66
C LEU A 193 -21.88 18.72 -3.80
N ALA A 194 -21.57 17.42 -3.80
CA ALA A 194 -22.20 16.45 -2.90
C ALA A 194 -21.65 16.50 -1.46
N GLY A 195 -20.54 17.20 -1.24
CA GLY A 195 -19.95 17.45 0.08
C GLY A 195 -19.24 16.22 0.63
N VAL A 196 -18.45 15.57 -0.22
CA VAL A 196 -17.53 14.49 0.16
C VAL A 196 -16.54 14.98 1.24
N ASP A 197 -16.27 14.14 2.24
CA ASP A 197 -15.43 14.53 3.37
C ASP A 197 -13.92 14.48 3.04
N ALA A 198 -13.51 13.61 2.12
CA ALA A 198 -12.17 13.57 1.52
C ALA A 198 -12.13 12.74 0.23
N VAL A 199 -11.15 13.01 -0.64
CA VAL A 199 -10.89 12.21 -1.84
C VAL A 199 -9.58 11.44 -1.69
N ILE A 200 -9.61 10.12 -1.88
CA ILE A 200 -8.44 9.25 -1.80
C ILE A 200 -7.85 9.10 -3.21
N VAL A 201 -6.63 9.59 -3.44
CA VAL A 201 -6.02 9.80 -4.77
C VAL A 201 -4.71 9.03 -4.91
N GLN A 202 -4.40 8.52 -6.11
CA GLN A 202 -3.06 7.98 -6.44
C GLN A 202 -2.24 8.95 -7.30
N ASP A 203 -2.85 9.54 -8.31
CA ASP A 203 -2.18 10.26 -9.38
C ASP A 203 -1.75 11.68 -8.96
N LEU A 204 -0.46 11.99 -9.07
CA LEU A 204 0.10 13.30 -8.68
C LEU A 204 -0.48 14.47 -9.52
N GLY A 205 -0.84 14.21 -10.77
CA GLY A 205 -1.49 15.19 -11.64
C GLY A 205 -2.92 15.50 -11.18
N VAL A 206 -3.63 14.49 -10.67
CA VAL A 206 -4.96 14.65 -10.09
C VAL A 206 -4.91 15.41 -8.75
N VAL A 207 -3.81 15.31 -7.99
CA VAL A 207 -3.60 16.15 -6.79
C VAL A 207 -3.46 17.63 -7.17
N GLU A 208 -2.65 17.97 -8.19
CA GLU A 208 -2.53 19.35 -8.67
C GLU A 208 -3.85 19.89 -9.27
N LEU A 209 -4.62 19.03 -9.96
CA LEU A 209 -5.96 19.38 -10.46
C LEU A 209 -6.95 19.65 -9.31
N LEU A 210 -7.03 18.76 -8.32
CA LEU A 210 -7.91 18.88 -7.15
C LEU A 210 -7.70 20.21 -6.40
N LYS A 211 -6.46 20.55 -6.06
CA LYS A 211 -6.15 21.80 -5.33
C LYS A 211 -6.48 23.08 -6.11
N ARG A 212 -6.65 23.01 -7.44
CA ARG A 212 -7.08 24.15 -8.27
C ARG A 212 -8.60 24.18 -8.55
N VAL A 213 -9.26 23.03 -8.60
CA VAL A 213 -10.71 22.93 -8.87
C VAL A 213 -11.53 23.10 -7.59
N ALA A 214 -11.11 22.45 -6.50
CA ALA A 214 -11.81 22.40 -5.21
C ALA A 214 -10.79 22.47 -4.05
N PRO A 215 -10.15 23.64 -3.80
CA PRO A 215 -9.05 23.76 -2.83
C PRO A 215 -9.42 23.35 -1.39
N ASN A 216 -10.68 23.51 -0.97
CA ASN A 216 -11.16 23.16 0.37
C ASN A 216 -11.68 21.70 0.48
N LEU A 217 -11.43 20.84 -0.52
CA LEU A 217 -11.76 19.41 -0.48
C LEU A 217 -10.52 18.62 -0.03
N PRO A 218 -10.54 17.97 1.16
CA PRO A 218 -9.39 17.23 1.67
C PRO A 218 -8.91 16.13 0.74
N ILE A 219 -7.58 16.02 0.60
CA ILE A 219 -6.93 15.01 -0.24
C ILE A 219 -6.23 14.00 0.66
N HIS A 220 -6.57 12.72 0.51
CA HIS A 220 -5.91 11.59 1.17
C HIS A 220 -5.04 10.83 0.16
N GLY A 221 -3.76 10.60 0.47
CA GLY A 221 -2.82 9.86 -0.37
C GLY A 221 -3.10 8.37 -0.32
N SER A 222 -3.41 7.75 -1.46
CA SER A 222 -3.64 6.31 -1.58
C SER A 222 -2.38 5.52 -1.28
N THR A 223 -2.54 4.32 -0.70
CA THR A 223 -1.46 3.34 -0.53
C THR A 223 -0.77 3.00 -1.86
N GLN A 224 -1.48 3.16 -2.99
CA GLN A 224 -0.94 2.99 -4.34
C GLN A 224 0.08 4.06 -4.78
N MET A 225 0.31 5.09 -3.96
CA MET A 225 1.44 6.02 -4.10
C MET A 225 2.76 5.43 -3.56
N THR A 226 2.73 4.21 -2.99
CA THR A 226 3.88 3.48 -2.41
C THR A 226 4.61 4.26 -1.29
N ILE A 227 3.90 5.09 -0.53
CA ILE A 227 4.51 5.87 0.56
C ILE A 227 4.92 4.94 1.71
N THR A 228 6.23 4.88 1.91
CA THR A 228 6.91 3.89 2.77
C THR A 228 7.99 4.51 3.67
N SER A 229 8.39 5.76 3.44
CA SER A 229 9.34 6.51 4.27
C SER A 229 8.76 7.85 4.75
N PRO A 230 9.35 8.50 5.78
CA PRO A 230 8.91 9.81 6.25
C PRO A 230 9.02 10.88 5.17
N GLU A 231 10.10 10.86 4.37
CA GLU A 231 10.32 11.81 3.27
C GLU A 231 9.25 11.65 2.17
N GLY A 232 8.78 10.43 1.94
CA GLY A 232 7.67 10.17 1.01
C GLY A 232 6.35 10.77 1.51
N ALA A 233 6.09 10.68 2.81
CA ALA A 233 4.90 11.29 3.43
C ALA A 233 5.00 12.83 3.44
N ALA A 234 6.17 13.38 3.76
CA ALA A 234 6.44 14.81 3.70
C ALA A 234 6.34 15.38 2.27
N PHE A 235 6.75 14.61 1.24
CA PHE A 235 6.62 15.01 -0.16
C PHE A 235 5.15 15.26 -0.54
N VAL A 236 4.27 14.29 -0.27
CA VAL A 236 2.85 14.42 -0.62
C VAL A 236 2.13 15.43 0.29
N ALA A 237 2.55 15.57 1.55
CA ALA A 237 2.09 16.64 2.43
C ALA A 237 2.43 18.04 1.87
N GLY A 238 3.61 18.20 1.26
CA GLY A 238 4.01 19.42 0.53
C GLY A 238 3.15 19.72 -0.71
N LEU A 239 2.43 18.73 -1.25
CA LEU A 239 1.40 18.91 -2.30
C LEU A 239 -0.01 19.18 -1.70
N GLY A 240 -0.11 19.28 -0.37
CA GLY A 240 -1.35 19.49 0.36
C GLY A 240 -2.20 18.21 0.54
N VAL A 241 -1.57 17.03 0.57
CA VAL A 241 -2.21 15.80 1.04
C VAL A 241 -2.27 15.82 2.57
N GLU A 242 -3.47 15.78 3.14
CA GLU A 242 -3.74 15.96 4.57
C GLU A 242 -3.62 14.66 5.37
N ARG A 243 -3.82 13.51 4.72
CA ARG A 243 -3.70 12.16 5.30
C ARG A 243 -3.03 11.21 4.33
N VAL A 244 -2.13 10.35 4.79
CA VAL A 244 -1.43 9.36 3.95
C VAL A 244 -1.78 7.94 4.38
N VAL A 245 -2.30 7.14 3.43
CA VAL A 245 -2.43 5.69 3.61
C VAL A 245 -1.09 5.03 3.33
N VAL A 246 -0.39 4.59 4.37
CA VAL A 246 0.97 4.03 4.24
C VAL A 246 1.00 2.66 3.56
N GLY A 247 2.20 2.19 3.21
CA GLY A 247 2.44 0.83 2.74
C GLY A 247 1.95 -0.23 3.75
N ARG A 248 1.35 -1.31 3.23
CA ARG A 248 0.92 -2.49 4.01
C ARG A 248 2.08 -3.41 4.39
N GLU A 249 3.25 -3.06 3.89
CA GLU A 249 4.53 -3.74 4.00
C GLU A 249 5.40 -3.16 5.15
N LEU A 250 4.87 -2.17 5.89
CA LEU A 250 5.51 -1.58 7.07
C LEU A 250 5.09 -2.29 8.38
N SER A 251 6.04 -2.42 9.29
CA SER A 251 5.80 -2.73 10.71
C SER A 251 5.33 -1.51 11.50
N VAL A 252 4.73 -1.72 12.68
CA VAL A 252 4.33 -0.61 13.57
C VAL A 252 5.51 0.30 13.93
N LYS A 253 6.73 -0.26 14.02
CA LYS A 253 7.96 0.50 14.28
C LYS A 253 8.35 1.41 13.12
N GLU A 254 8.14 0.97 11.89
CA GLU A 254 8.35 1.79 10.68
C GLU A 254 7.24 2.84 10.54
N ILE A 255 5.98 2.47 10.78
CA ILE A 255 4.83 3.39 10.77
C ILE A 255 5.03 4.55 11.75
N ALA A 256 5.48 4.27 12.98
CA ALA A 256 5.79 5.31 13.98
C ALA A 256 6.90 6.28 13.52
N LYS A 257 7.88 5.81 12.72
CA LYS A 257 8.93 6.67 12.15
C LYS A 257 8.40 7.53 11.00
N VAL A 258 7.54 6.98 10.14
CA VAL A 258 6.84 7.76 9.10
C VAL A 258 6.00 8.86 9.75
N GLN A 259 5.25 8.54 10.81
CA GLN A 259 4.44 9.49 11.55
C GLN A 259 5.29 10.60 12.20
N ALA A 260 6.41 10.26 12.85
CA ALA A 260 7.28 11.23 13.53
C ALA A 260 8.04 12.19 12.58
N GLY A 261 7.95 12.00 11.26
CA GLY A 261 8.62 12.82 10.24
C GLY A 261 7.69 13.54 9.27
N THR A 262 6.39 13.63 9.56
CA THR A 262 5.41 14.39 8.75
C THR A 262 4.33 15.02 9.62
N GLU A 263 3.69 16.09 9.13
CA GLU A 263 2.50 16.69 9.74
C GLU A 263 1.18 16.06 9.23
N ALA A 264 1.24 15.25 8.16
CA ALA A 264 0.05 14.59 7.61
C ALA A 264 -0.42 13.42 8.50
N GLU A 265 -1.75 13.27 8.63
CA GLU A 265 -2.35 12.17 9.38
C GLU A 265 -1.96 10.81 8.77
N ILE A 266 -1.73 9.80 9.62
CA ILE A 266 -1.32 8.46 9.17
C ILE A 266 -2.50 7.49 9.21
N GLU A 267 -2.79 6.88 8.05
CA GLU A 267 -3.82 5.85 7.91
C GLU A 267 -3.16 4.50 7.61
N ALA A 268 -3.44 3.49 8.43
CA ALA A 268 -2.92 2.14 8.25
C ALA A 268 -4.04 1.17 7.88
N PHE A 269 -3.74 0.20 7.02
CA PHE A 269 -4.60 -0.97 6.88
C PHE A 269 -4.50 -1.84 8.14
N VAL A 270 -5.64 -2.23 8.69
CA VAL A 270 -5.71 -3.08 9.88
C VAL A 270 -6.30 -4.46 9.61
N HIS A 271 -7.02 -4.64 8.50
CA HIS A 271 -7.73 -5.89 8.23
C HIS A 271 -7.93 -6.19 6.74
N GLY A 272 -7.96 -7.49 6.41
CA GLY A 272 -8.38 -7.99 5.11
C GLY A 272 -7.26 -8.36 4.14
N ALA A 273 -7.51 -8.13 2.84
CA ALA A 273 -6.73 -8.73 1.76
C ALA A 273 -5.34 -8.09 1.56
N LEU A 274 -4.31 -8.74 2.07
CA LEU A 274 -2.92 -8.43 1.72
C LEU A 274 -2.66 -8.65 0.23
N CYS A 275 -1.97 -7.68 -0.38
CA CYS A 275 -1.27 -7.90 -1.64
C CYS A 275 0.07 -8.57 -1.34
N VAL A 276 0.64 -9.28 -2.32
CA VAL A 276 2.05 -9.66 -2.26
C VAL A 276 2.94 -8.52 -2.72
N SER A 277 2.48 -7.78 -3.75
CA SER A 277 3.20 -6.65 -4.30
C SER A 277 3.06 -5.41 -3.43
N TYR A 278 4.18 -4.69 -3.30
CA TYR A 278 4.22 -3.32 -2.82
C TYR A 278 3.13 -2.48 -3.46
N SER A 279 2.54 -1.63 -2.62
CA SER A 279 1.27 -0.98 -2.92
C SER A 279 1.39 0.00 -4.09
N GLY A 280 1.05 -0.48 -5.29
CA GLY A 280 1.15 0.25 -6.59
C GLY A 280 2.13 -0.37 -7.62
N GLN A 281 2.94 -1.37 -7.27
CA GLN A 281 3.98 -1.93 -8.14
C GLN A 281 3.67 -3.37 -8.59
N CYS A 282 2.69 -3.53 -9.49
CA CYS A 282 2.23 -4.83 -9.99
C CYS A 282 1.76 -4.80 -11.44
N PHE A 283 2.64 -5.16 -12.39
CA PHE A 283 2.33 -5.15 -13.83
C PHE A 283 1.83 -6.51 -14.37
N SER A 284 1.65 -7.54 -13.51
CA SER A 284 1.19 -8.89 -13.89
C SER A 284 -0.10 -8.93 -14.71
N SER A 285 -1.08 -8.07 -14.38
CA SER A 285 -2.37 -8.05 -15.09
C SER A 285 -2.27 -7.35 -16.45
N GLU A 286 -1.31 -6.44 -16.60
CA GLU A 286 -1.02 -5.75 -17.85
C GLU A 286 -0.31 -6.69 -18.82
N ALA A 287 0.80 -7.28 -18.38
CA ALA A 287 1.66 -8.18 -19.17
C ALA A 287 0.91 -9.34 -19.83
N TRP A 288 -0.17 -9.85 -19.22
CA TRP A 288 -0.92 -11.02 -19.72
C TRP A 288 -2.31 -10.64 -20.27
N GLY A 289 -2.97 -9.67 -19.63
CA GLY A 289 -4.37 -9.32 -19.89
C GLY A 289 -4.61 -8.11 -20.79
N GLY A 290 -3.68 -7.15 -20.86
CA GLY A 290 -4.02 -5.79 -21.31
C GLY A 290 -4.97 -5.10 -20.32
N ARG A 291 -4.63 -5.16 -19.03
CA ARG A 291 -5.49 -4.83 -17.89
C ARG A 291 -4.69 -4.29 -16.69
N SER A 292 -4.64 -2.98 -16.52
CA SER A 292 -3.87 -2.37 -15.43
C SER A 292 -4.41 -2.76 -14.05
N ALA A 293 -3.56 -3.38 -13.22
CA ALA A 293 -3.87 -3.65 -11.82
C ALA A 293 -3.98 -2.35 -11.00
N ASN A 294 -3.18 -1.34 -11.36
CA ASN A 294 -3.16 0.00 -10.77
C ASN A 294 -4.46 0.76 -11.06
N ARG A 295 -5.09 0.51 -12.21
CA ARG A 295 -6.44 1.01 -12.57
C ARG A 295 -7.56 0.07 -12.13
N GLY A 296 -7.33 -0.77 -11.13
CA GLY A 296 -8.34 -1.59 -10.45
C GLY A 296 -8.77 -2.87 -11.15
N GLN A 297 -8.17 -3.22 -12.29
CA GLN A 297 -8.58 -4.35 -13.12
C GLN A 297 -7.93 -5.70 -12.73
N CYS A 298 -7.15 -5.72 -11.64
CA CYS A 298 -6.30 -6.80 -11.17
C CYS A 298 -6.88 -8.23 -11.33
N ALA A 299 -6.12 -9.07 -12.03
CA ALA A 299 -6.43 -10.47 -12.35
C ALA A 299 -6.20 -11.44 -11.17
N GLN A 300 -5.47 -11.00 -10.14
CA GLN A 300 -5.01 -11.81 -8.99
C GLN A 300 -3.98 -12.90 -9.35
N ALA A 301 -3.05 -12.59 -10.26
CA ALA A 301 -1.97 -13.48 -10.72
C ALA A 301 -1.16 -14.13 -9.58
N CYS A 302 -0.83 -13.40 -8.52
CA CYS A 302 -0.14 -13.92 -7.32
C CYS A 302 -0.92 -15.00 -6.53
N ARG A 303 -2.16 -15.30 -6.94
CA ARG A 303 -3.03 -16.35 -6.38
C ARG A 303 -3.17 -17.55 -7.31
N MET A 304 -2.40 -17.60 -8.40
CA MET A 304 -2.20 -18.78 -9.26
C MET A 304 -1.10 -19.68 -8.68
N PRO A 305 -1.08 -20.98 -9.00
CA PRO A 305 0.00 -21.87 -8.57
C PRO A 305 1.25 -21.66 -9.43
N TYR A 306 2.42 -21.83 -8.82
CA TYR A 306 3.74 -21.73 -9.45
C TYR A 306 4.62 -22.91 -9.03
N GLY A 307 5.46 -23.39 -9.93
CA GLY A 307 6.63 -24.21 -9.59
C GLY A 307 7.81 -23.32 -9.21
N LEU A 308 8.76 -23.86 -8.44
CA LEU A 308 10.01 -23.17 -8.11
C LEU A 308 11.17 -23.81 -8.88
N ILE A 309 11.91 -23.00 -9.62
CA ILE A 309 13.09 -23.40 -10.38
C ILE A 309 14.32 -22.78 -9.73
N ALA A 310 15.25 -23.59 -9.24
CA ALA A 310 16.52 -23.16 -8.67
C ALA A 310 17.65 -23.73 -9.53
N ASP A 311 18.53 -22.86 -10.03
CA ASP A 311 19.70 -23.22 -10.85
C ASP A 311 19.33 -24.15 -12.04
N GLY A 312 18.22 -23.80 -12.72
CA GLY A 312 17.64 -24.54 -13.84
C GLY A 312 16.80 -25.79 -13.46
N GLN A 313 16.82 -26.22 -12.20
CA GLN A 313 16.19 -27.46 -11.74
C GLN A 313 14.87 -27.19 -11.01
N ILE A 314 13.87 -28.06 -11.20
CA ILE A 314 12.61 -27.99 -10.45
C ILE A 314 12.89 -28.39 -8.99
N LYS A 315 12.59 -27.51 -8.03
CA LYS A 315 12.60 -27.85 -6.61
C LYS A 315 11.21 -28.37 -6.21
N GLU A 316 11.16 -29.60 -5.72
CA GLU A 316 9.92 -30.15 -5.16
C GLU A 316 9.56 -29.49 -3.84
N LEU A 317 8.31 -29.05 -3.73
CA LEU A 317 7.77 -28.28 -2.60
C LEU A 317 6.56 -28.95 -1.93
N GLY A 318 6.26 -30.21 -2.30
CA GLY A 318 5.12 -30.95 -1.75
C GLY A 318 3.79 -30.23 -1.99
N ASP A 319 3.07 -29.92 -0.92
CA ASP A 319 1.75 -29.26 -0.94
C ASP A 319 1.78 -27.74 -1.26
N MET A 320 2.97 -27.13 -1.27
CA MET A 320 3.11 -25.70 -1.46
C MET A 320 3.17 -25.36 -2.95
N LYS A 321 2.08 -24.83 -3.50
CA LYS A 321 2.02 -24.36 -4.91
C LYS A 321 1.77 -22.85 -5.06
N TYR A 322 1.16 -22.18 -4.08
CA TYR A 322 0.82 -20.74 -4.17
C TYR A 322 1.92 -19.85 -3.58
N LEU A 323 3.08 -19.87 -4.23
CA LEU A 323 4.33 -19.30 -3.71
C LEU A 323 4.32 -17.76 -3.53
N LEU A 324 3.29 -17.07 -4.03
CA LEU A 324 3.09 -15.62 -3.91
C LEU A 324 1.77 -15.24 -3.18
N SER A 325 1.16 -16.18 -2.44
CA SER A 325 -0.17 -16.02 -1.84
C SER A 325 -0.11 -15.85 -0.32
N PRO A 326 -0.09 -14.61 0.22
CA PRO A 326 -0.09 -14.40 1.67
C PRO A 326 -1.43 -14.74 2.35
N GLN A 327 -1.37 -15.06 3.64
CA GLN A 327 -2.54 -15.09 4.54
C GLN A 327 -3.21 -13.69 4.62
N ASP A 328 -4.35 -13.55 5.29
CA ASP A 328 -5.00 -12.24 5.45
C ASP A 328 -4.46 -11.46 6.65
N LEU A 329 -4.67 -10.15 6.64
CA LEU A 329 -4.31 -9.24 7.72
C LEU A 329 -5.42 -9.21 8.78
N MET A 330 -5.05 -9.29 10.04
CA MET A 330 -5.88 -9.01 11.20
C MET A 330 -5.03 -8.38 12.31
N ALA A 331 -5.14 -7.06 12.47
CA ALA A 331 -4.47 -6.27 13.50
C ALA A 331 -5.32 -5.97 14.75
N VAL A 332 -6.41 -6.72 15.02
CA VAL A 332 -7.32 -6.42 16.16
C VAL A 332 -6.55 -6.40 17.48
N GLU A 333 -5.67 -7.38 17.67
CA GLU A 333 -4.86 -7.58 18.87
C GLU A 333 -3.66 -6.60 18.96
N MET A 334 -3.40 -5.82 17.90
CA MET A 334 -2.33 -4.81 17.79
C MET A 334 -2.84 -3.36 17.82
N VAL A 335 -4.13 -3.17 18.12
CA VAL A 335 -4.75 -1.83 18.21
C VAL A 335 -4.01 -0.90 19.18
N PRO A 336 -3.57 -1.31 20.39
CA PRO A 336 -2.80 -0.45 21.29
C PRO A 336 -1.47 0.03 20.68
N GLU A 337 -0.70 -0.88 20.07
CA GLU A 337 0.56 -0.55 19.39
C GLU A 337 0.36 0.47 18.27
N LEU A 338 -0.69 0.31 17.47
CA LEU A 338 -1.02 1.23 16.38
C LEU A 338 -1.47 2.62 16.88
N ILE A 339 -2.21 2.70 18.00
CA ILE A 339 -2.57 3.98 18.63
C ILE A 339 -1.32 4.75 19.06
N ASN A 340 -0.39 4.08 19.76
CA ASN A 340 0.86 4.69 20.24
C ASN A 340 1.85 5.02 19.10
N ALA A 341 1.75 4.35 17.95
CA ALA A 341 2.46 4.72 16.72
C ALA A 341 1.87 5.95 16.01
N GLY A 342 0.84 6.59 16.58
CA GLY A 342 0.24 7.82 16.06
C GLY A 342 -0.67 7.62 14.85
N VAL A 343 -1.12 6.39 14.59
CA VAL A 343 -2.02 6.08 13.46
C VAL A 343 -3.40 6.69 13.71
N SER A 344 -3.72 7.74 12.95
CA SER A 344 -4.94 8.55 13.07
C SER A 344 -6.18 7.85 12.50
N CYS A 345 -6.02 6.85 11.62
CA CYS A 345 -7.13 6.13 11.01
C CYS A 345 -6.82 4.66 10.70
N PHE A 346 -7.77 3.77 11.02
CA PHE A 346 -7.71 2.33 10.81
C PHE A 346 -8.59 1.90 9.63
N LYS A 347 -7.96 1.55 8.51
CA LYS A 347 -8.65 1.15 7.27
C LYS A 347 -8.87 -0.36 7.19
N ILE A 348 -10.11 -0.77 6.96
CA ILE A 348 -10.49 -2.17 6.70
C ILE A 348 -10.62 -2.36 5.18
N GLU A 349 -9.85 -3.27 4.54
CA GLU A 349 -10.11 -3.59 3.11
C GLU A 349 -11.29 -4.54 2.98
N GLY A 350 -12.28 -4.19 2.16
CA GLY A 350 -13.44 -5.02 1.91
C GLY A 350 -14.38 -4.54 0.82
N ARG A 351 -13.94 -3.66 -0.10
CA ARG A 351 -14.86 -3.08 -1.11
C ARG A 351 -15.50 -4.10 -2.07
N LEU A 352 -14.96 -5.32 -2.12
CA LEU A 352 -15.50 -6.48 -2.88
C LEU A 352 -16.12 -7.56 -1.95
N LYS A 353 -16.52 -7.22 -0.72
CA LYS A 353 -17.05 -8.16 0.27
C LYS A 353 -18.55 -7.98 0.50
N GLY A 354 -19.18 -9.03 1.04
CA GLY A 354 -20.57 -8.96 1.51
C GLY A 354 -20.72 -8.04 2.72
N PRO A 355 -21.93 -7.48 2.96
CA PRO A 355 -22.17 -6.59 4.10
C PRO A 355 -21.91 -7.27 5.45
N GLU A 356 -22.01 -8.60 5.55
CA GLU A 356 -21.76 -9.38 6.77
C GLU A 356 -20.29 -9.30 7.20
N TYR A 357 -19.36 -9.29 6.23
CA TYR A 357 -17.94 -9.03 6.48
C TYR A 357 -17.73 -7.60 7.00
N VAL A 358 -18.41 -6.63 6.40
CA VAL A 358 -18.29 -5.22 6.78
C VAL A 358 -18.84 -5.00 8.19
N SER A 359 -19.96 -5.62 8.57
CA SER A 359 -20.52 -5.53 9.92
C SER A 359 -19.58 -6.11 10.99
N VAL A 360 -19.09 -7.34 10.81
CA VAL A 360 -18.27 -7.99 11.85
C VAL A 360 -16.91 -7.32 12.00
N THR A 361 -16.26 -6.94 10.90
CA THR A 361 -14.95 -6.28 10.94
C THR A 361 -15.06 -4.90 11.57
N THR A 362 -15.98 -4.05 11.09
CA THR A 362 -16.21 -2.71 11.68
C THR A 362 -16.49 -2.80 13.17
N ARG A 363 -17.38 -3.70 13.59
CA ARG A 363 -17.74 -3.90 15.00
C ARG A 363 -16.58 -4.41 15.85
N ALA A 364 -15.70 -5.24 15.30
CA ALA A 364 -14.50 -5.72 15.99
C ALA A 364 -13.50 -4.57 16.23
N TYR A 365 -13.21 -3.76 15.21
CA TYR A 365 -12.28 -2.63 15.36
C TYR A 365 -12.86 -1.50 16.20
N ARG A 366 -14.15 -1.16 16.07
CA ARG A 366 -14.80 -0.15 16.93
C ARG A 366 -14.65 -0.52 18.41
N LYS A 367 -14.98 -1.77 18.77
CA LYS A 367 -14.78 -2.30 20.13
C LYS A 367 -13.33 -2.26 20.60
N ALA A 368 -12.39 -2.72 19.77
CA ALA A 368 -10.97 -2.74 20.15
C ALA A 368 -10.40 -1.33 20.34
N VAL A 369 -10.77 -0.38 19.47
CA VAL A 369 -10.37 1.03 19.61
C VAL A 369 -11.00 1.66 20.84
N ASP A 370 -12.27 1.41 21.15
CA ASP A 370 -12.89 1.95 22.37
C ASP A 370 -12.25 1.38 23.65
N ALA A 371 -12.01 0.07 23.70
CA ALA A 371 -11.38 -0.59 24.85
C ALA A 371 -9.94 -0.11 25.08
N ALA A 372 -9.10 -0.09 24.03
CA ALA A 372 -7.74 0.44 24.13
C ALA A 372 -7.74 1.92 24.49
N TRP A 373 -8.58 2.74 23.84
CA TRP A 373 -8.55 4.19 24.03
C TRP A 373 -8.88 4.60 25.45
N SER A 374 -9.94 4.04 26.06
CA SER A 374 -10.29 4.38 27.44
C SER A 374 -9.16 3.98 28.40
N ALA A 375 -8.68 2.72 28.31
CA ALA A 375 -7.61 2.22 29.17
C ALA A 375 -6.29 3.00 29.02
N MET A 376 -5.95 3.44 27.80
CA MET A 376 -4.73 4.23 27.53
C MET A 376 -4.85 5.68 28.04
N ILE A 377 -6.02 6.32 27.92
CA ILE A 377 -6.25 7.70 28.39
C ILE A 377 -6.37 7.80 29.92
N GLU A 378 -6.99 6.82 30.57
CA GLU A 378 -7.03 6.74 32.05
C GLU A 378 -5.61 6.69 32.65
N VAL A 379 -4.65 6.09 31.93
CA VAL A 379 -3.23 6.10 32.31
C VAL A 379 -2.49 7.38 31.85
N GLU A 380 -2.68 7.86 30.62
CA GLU A 380 -2.03 9.09 30.10
C GLU A 380 -2.35 10.33 30.96
N THR A 381 -3.51 10.35 31.61
CA THR A 381 -3.98 11.47 32.47
C THR A 381 -3.61 11.34 33.95
N SER A 382 -2.85 10.31 34.35
CA SER A 382 -2.49 10.08 35.75
C SER A 382 -1.15 10.74 36.14
N ASP A 383 -1.21 11.80 36.97
CA ASP A 383 -0.04 12.53 37.51
C ASP A 383 0.91 11.67 38.38
N SER A 384 0.54 10.41 38.70
CA SER A 384 1.28 9.55 39.64
C SER A 384 2.43 8.74 39.05
N ILE A 385 2.64 8.77 37.73
CA ILE A 385 3.58 7.88 37.02
C ILE A 385 4.77 8.66 36.45
N ALA A 386 5.98 8.12 36.59
CA ALA A 386 7.19 8.71 36.01
C ALA A 386 7.19 8.58 34.47
N LYS A 387 7.50 9.67 33.76
CA LYS A 387 7.44 9.73 32.28
C LYS A 387 8.15 8.59 31.52
N PRO A 388 9.29 8.02 31.96
CA PRO A 388 9.93 6.90 31.27
C PRO A 388 9.14 5.58 31.36
N GLU A 389 8.33 5.40 32.39
CA GLU A 389 7.57 4.17 32.66
C GLU A 389 6.15 4.23 32.08
N LEU A 390 5.60 5.45 31.99
CA LEU A 390 4.25 5.74 31.51
C LEU A 390 3.89 5.04 30.18
N ASP A 391 4.79 5.09 29.20
CA ASP A 391 4.62 4.42 27.90
C ASP A 391 4.38 2.91 28.03
N THR A 392 5.08 2.25 28.95
CA THR A 392 4.97 0.80 29.20
C THR A 392 3.66 0.46 29.93
N VAL A 393 3.21 1.32 30.86
CA VAL A 393 1.95 1.15 31.58
C VAL A 393 0.75 1.40 30.65
N ILE A 394 0.78 2.44 29.82
CA ILE A 394 -0.20 2.71 28.76
C ILE A 394 -0.32 1.49 27.83
N MET A 395 0.81 0.91 27.41
CA MET A 395 0.86 -0.31 26.60
C MET A 395 0.21 -1.51 27.28
N ALA A 396 0.53 -1.75 28.55
CA ALA A 396 -0.01 -2.88 29.31
C ALA A 396 -1.54 -2.77 29.45
N ALA A 397 -2.04 -1.61 29.87
CA ALA A 397 -3.47 -1.34 30.03
C ALA A 397 -4.25 -1.50 28.71
N GLY A 398 -3.72 -0.96 27.60
CA GLY A 398 -4.33 -1.11 26.27
C GLY A 398 -4.39 -2.58 25.81
N LYS A 399 -3.34 -3.37 26.09
CA LYS A 399 -3.28 -4.81 25.75
C LYS A 399 -4.20 -5.67 26.61
N GLU A 400 -4.33 -5.36 27.90
CA GLU A 400 -5.25 -6.06 28.79
C GLU A 400 -6.71 -5.81 28.39
N ALA A 401 -7.04 -4.59 27.97
CA ALA A 401 -8.37 -4.21 27.50
C ALA A 401 -8.76 -4.82 26.14
N VAL A 402 -7.80 -5.07 25.24
CA VAL A 402 -8.06 -5.62 23.89
C VAL A 402 -7.80 -7.12 23.82
N GLN A 403 -8.77 -7.91 24.27
CA GLN A 403 -8.77 -9.37 24.08
C GLN A 403 -9.79 -9.82 23.02
N LEU A 404 -9.29 -10.43 21.95
CA LEU A 404 -10.12 -11.00 20.89
C LEU A 404 -10.69 -12.35 21.35
N THR A 405 -11.93 -12.34 21.87
CA THR A 405 -12.63 -13.60 22.22
C THR A 405 -12.68 -14.57 21.04
N GLU A 406 -12.47 -15.87 21.27
CA GLU A 406 -12.50 -16.88 20.20
C GLU A 406 -13.79 -16.83 19.38
N LYS A 407 -14.95 -16.51 19.97
CA LYS A 407 -16.19 -16.31 19.22
C LYS A 407 -16.12 -15.15 18.22
N MET A 408 -15.50 -14.03 18.59
CA MET A 408 -15.26 -12.94 17.63
C MET A 408 -14.20 -13.34 16.58
N ARG A 409 -13.22 -14.16 16.94
CA ARG A 409 -12.23 -14.70 16.00
C ARG A 409 -12.87 -15.64 14.97
N TRP A 410 -13.72 -16.58 15.40
CA TRP A 410 -14.50 -17.44 14.51
C TRP A 410 -15.46 -16.64 13.64
N ASP A 411 -16.12 -15.60 14.16
CA ASP A 411 -16.98 -14.72 13.33
C ASP A 411 -16.18 -14.03 12.21
N LEU A 412 -14.94 -13.60 12.47
CA LEU A 412 -14.01 -13.01 11.49
C LEU A 412 -13.48 -14.07 10.48
N GLU A 413 -13.03 -15.22 10.97
CA GLU A 413 -12.57 -16.34 10.14
C GLU A 413 -13.69 -16.82 9.20
N GLN A 414 -14.93 -16.93 9.71
CA GLN A 414 -16.10 -17.42 8.98
C GLN A 414 -16.52 -16.52 7.83
N VAL A 415 -16.36 -15.19 7.95
CA VAL A 415 -16.64 -14.27 6.83
C VAL A 415 -15.48 -14.16 5.85
N PHE A 416 -14.22 -14.19 6.33
CA PHE A 416 -13.05 -14.18 5.47
C PHE A 416 -11.69 -14.47 6.15
N SER A 417 -11.30 -15.74 6.20
CA SER A 417 -9.91 -16.20 6.32
C SER A 417 -9.42 -16.90 5.03
N ARG A 418 -8.17 -16.65 4.59
CA ARG A 418 -7.42 -17.57 3.70
C ARG A 418 -6.66 -18.61 4.53
N GLY A 419 -7.37 -19.62 5.02
CA GLY A 419 -6.75 -20.71 5.77
C GLY A 419 -5.63 -21.44 4.99
N GLN A 420 -4.39 -21.35 5.48
CA GLN A 420 -3.25 -22.11 4.94
C GLN A 420 -2.56 -23.00 5.98
N ASP A 421 -2.74 -22.70 7.27
CA ASP A 421 -2.31 -23.52 8.41
C ASP A 421 -3.35 -23.42 9.55
N GLY A 422 -3.28 -24.34 10.51
CA GLY A 422 -4.15 -24.34 11.70
C GLY A 422 -3.65 -23.46 12.85
N GLU A 423 -2.55 -22.72 12.67
CA GLU A 423 -1.90 -21.91 13.69
C GLU A 423 -2.48 -20.48 13.67
N TYR A 424 -2.37 -19.83 12.51
CA TYR A 424 -2.94 -18.49 12.25
C TYR A 424 -4.35 -18.57 11.67
N ARG A 425 -4.79 -19.75 11.24
CA ARG A 425 -6.15 -20.01 10.72
C ARG A 425 -6.53 -19.12 9.53
N GLY A 426 -5.53 -18.59 8.82
CA GLY A 426 -5.69 -17.64 7.72
C GLY A 426 -5.71 -16.16 8.08
N LEU A 427 -5.63 -15.80 9.36
CA LEU A 427 -5.60 -14.41 9.86
C LEU A 427 -4.29 -14.15 10.63
N THR A 428 -3.46 -13.25 10.09
CA THR A 428 -2.11 -12.94 10.60
C THR A 428 -1.94 -11.44 10.89
N PRO A 429 -0.97 -11.04 11.74
CA PRO A 429 -0.50 -9.65 11.83
C PRO A 429 0.08 -9.06 10.53
N GLY A 430 0.19 -9.83 9.44
CA GLY A 430 0.84 -9.38 8.21
C GLY A 430 2.30 -9.02 8.43
N PHE A 431 2.69 -7.81 8.03
CA PHE A 431 4.01 -7.22 8.26
C PHE A 431 4.08 -6.31 9.50
N LEU A 432 2.98 -6.13 10.26
CA LEU A 432 2.91 -5.15 11.36
C LEU A 432 3.91 -5.44 12.50
N GLU A 433 4.23 -6.71 12.74
CA GLU A 433 5.25 -7.13 13.70
C GLU A 433 6.69 -7.08 13.13
N GLY A 434 6.83 -6.81 11.84
CA GLY A 434 8.05 -6.98 11.07
C GLY A 434 7.95 -8.13 10.06
N VAL A 435 9.08 -8.39 9.40
CA VAL A 435 9.20 -9.42 8.36
C VAL A 435 9.30 -10.82 9.00
N ALA A 436 8.37 -11.70 8.64
CA ALA A 436 8.32 -13.10 9.09
C ALA A 436 7.99 -14.02 7.91
N HIS A 437 8.96 -14.25 7.02
CA HIS A 437 8.72 -14.90 5.73
C HIS A 437 8.08 -16.29 5.85
N GLN A 438 8.45 -17.11 6.84
CA GLN A 438 7.97 -18.49 7.01
C GLN A 438 6.48 -18.59 7.41
N ARG A 439 5.94 -17.53 8.00
CA ARG A 439 4.55 -17.44 8.49
C ARG A 439 3.59 -16.90 7.45
N LEU A 440 3.97 -15.81 6.78
CA LEU A 440 3.04 -15.01 6.00
C LEU A 440 2.56 -15.72 4.71
N VAL A 441 3.42 -16.50 4.07
CA VAL A 441 3.12 -17.31 2.88
C VAL A 441 3.46 -18.75 3.18
N ARG A 442 2.50 -19.57 3.61
CA ARG A 442 2.72 -21.02 3.73
C ARG A 442 2.79 -21.66 2.34
N GLY A 443 1.85 -21.30 1.46
CA GLY A 443 1.80 -21.73 0.06
C GLY A 443 0.70 -22.75 -0.28
N ARG A 444 -0.07 -23.23 0.71
CA ARG A 444 -1.08 -24.31 0.52
C ARG A 444 -2.38 -23.85 -0.16
N ALA A 445 -2.88 -22.64 0.10
CA ALA A 445 -4.19 -22.20 -0.40
C ALA A 445 -4.28 -20.70 -0.77
N PRO A 446 -5.16 -20.29 -1.71
CA PRO A 446 -5.34 -18.90 -2.11
C PRO A 446 -6.78 -18.38 -1.91
N ARG A 447 -7.69 -19.24 -1.46
CA ARG A 447 -9.14 -19.02 -1.34
C ARG A 447 -9.54 -18.85 0.11
N HIS A 448 -10.74 -18.31 0.29
CA HIS A 448 -11.39 -18.33 1.59
C HIS A 448 -11.72 -19.78 2.00
N ARG A 449 -11.41 -20.17 3.25
CA ARG A 449 -11.74 -21.49 3.81
C ARG A 449 -12.74 -21.47 4.97
N GLY A 450 -12.79 -20.38 5.74
CA GLY A 450 -13.65 -20.27 6.92
C GLY A 450 -12.94 -20.67 8.23
N VAL A 451 -13.69 -21.14 9.22
CA VAL A 451 -13.15 -21.44 10.55
C VAL A 451 -12.37 -22.76 10.53
N TYR A 452 -11.20 -22.82 11.16
CA TYR A 452 -10.44 -24.08 11.26
C TYR A 452 -11.08 -25.05 12.26
N LEU A 453 -11.48 -26.24 11.80
CA LEU A 453 -12.10 -27.26 12.67
C LEU A 453 -11.08 -28.24 13.28
N GLY A 454 -9.92 -28.45 12.66
CA GLY A 454 -8.92 -29.42 13.12
C GLY A 454 -8.34 -30.26 11.97
N LYS A 455 -7.90 -31.49 12.28
CA LYS A 455 -7.39 -32.46 11.31
C LYS A 455 -8.19 -33.77 11.33
N VAL A 456 -8.23 -34.45 10.18
CA VAL A 456 -8.78 -35.81 10.08
C VAL A 456 -7.87 -36.78 10.81
N GLU A 457 -8.40 -37.45 11.85
CA GLU A 457 -7.69 -38.48 12.62
C GLU A 457 -7.96 -39.90 12.09
N ALA A 458 -9.15 -40.12 11.53
CA ALA A 458 -9.53 -41.36 10.87
C ALA A 458 -10.67 -41.10 9.86
N VAL A 459 -10.77 -41.93 8.82
CA VAL A 459 -11.91 -41.96 7.90
C VAL A 459 -12.78 -43.16 8.27
N SER A 460 -14.06 -42.92 8.57
CA SER A 460 -15.02 -43.98 8.89
C SER A 460 -15.37 -44.79 7.65
N ALA A 461 -15.31 -46.12 7.76
CA ALA A 461 -15.84 -47.00 6.74
C ALA A 461 -17.36 -46.77 6.57
N PRO A 462 -17.93 -46.87 5.35
CA PRO A 462 -19.34 -46.57 5.10
C PRO A 462 -20.28 -47.39 6.00
N LEU A 463 -20.99 -46.72 6.91
CA LEU A 463 -21.81 -47.37 7.93
C LEU A 463 -23.08 -47.97 7.30
N ARG A 464 -23.15 -49.30 7.25
CA ARG A 464 -24.40 -50.01 6.99
C ARG A 464 -25.36 -49.80 8.17
N SER A 465 -26.39 -49.01 7.95
CA SER A 465 -27.49 -48.71 8.88
C SER A 465 -27.09 -48.20 10.27
N SER A 466 -27.01 -46.87 10.41
CA SER A 466 -27.08 -46.17 11.70
C SER A 466 -28.35 -45.28 11.68
N PRO A 467 -29.23 -45.34 12.70
CA PRO A 467 -30.38 -44.44 12.77
C PRO A 467 -29.91 -43.02 13.12
N LEU A 468 -30.16 -42.04 12.24
CA LEU A 468 -29.92 -40.63 12.50
C LEU A 468 -30.60 -40.18 13.80
N ALA A 469 -29.96 -39.26 14.54
CA ALA A 469 -30.47 -38.81 15.83
C ALA A 469 -31.88 -38.17 15.72
N PRO A 470 -32.76 -38.36 16.73
CA PRO A 470 -34.05 -37.66 16.78
C PRO A 470 -33.81 -36.15 16.97
N GLY A 471 -34.14 -35.38 15.94
CA GLY A 471 -33.78 -33.96 15.79
C GLY A 471 -32.99 -33.65 14.52
N SER A 472 -32.39 -34.67 13.88
CA SER A 472 -31.80 -34.56 12.54
C SER A 472 -32.83 -34.01 11.53
N ASN A 473 -32.38 -33.08 10.67
CA ASN A 473 -33.27 -32.20 9.93
C ASN A 473 -33.89 -32.88 8.69
N ARG A 474 -34.86 -33.79 8.91
CA ARG A 474 -35.57 -34.54 7.86
C ARG A 474 -36.33 -33.65 6.85
N GLY A 475 -36.48 -32.35 7.12
CA GLY A 475 -37.41 -31.47 6.41
C GLY A 475 -36.75 -30.32 5.67
N ARG A 476 -35.97 -30.58 4.60
CA ARG A 476 -35.78 -29.72 3.39
C ARG A 476 -34.73 -30.30 2.42
N TYR A 477 -35.08 -31.39 1.72
CA TYR A 477 -34.47 -31.69 0.42
C TYR A 477 -35.37 -31.13 -0.69
N PRO A 478 -34.92 -30.17 -1.51
CA PRO A 478 -35.66 -29.76 -2.71
C PRO A 478 -35.61 -30.88 -3.75
N ASN A 479 -36.77 -31.25 -4.32
CA ASN A 479 -36.92 -32.15 -5.46
C ASN A 479 -36.33 -33.58 -5.36
N SER A 480 -36.95 -34.42 -4.52
CA SER A 480 -36.95 -35.89 -4.72
C SER A 480 -38.37 -36.48 -4.65
N GLY A 481 -39.26 -35.94 -5.50
CA GLY A 481 -40.68 -36.31 -5.54
C GLY A 481 -40.97 -37.70 -6.12
N ARG A 482 -40.61 -38.78 -5.40
CA ARG A 482 -41.12 -40.16 -5.58
C ARG A 482 -40.75 -41.06 -4.39
N GLY A 483 -41.77 -41.58 -3.70
CA GLY A 483 -41.74 -42.81 -2.88
C GLY A 483 -40.68 -42.93 -1.78
N MET A 484 -41.06 -42.70 -0.51
CA MET A 484 -40.27 -43.11 0.65
C MET A 484 -40.24 -44.65 0.81
N GLY A 485 -39.34 -45.31 0.09
CA GLY A 485 -38.82 -46.62 0.46
C GLY A 485 -37.85 -46.50 1.65
N ASN A 486 -37.74 -47.56 2.45
CA ASN A 486 -36.90 -47.60 3.65
C ASN A 486 -35.40 -47.74 3.29
N SER A 487 -34.84 -46.71 2.66
CA SER A 487 -33.52 -46.73 2.03
C SER A 487 -32.40 -46.49 3.04
N THR A 488 -31.54 -47.50 3.21
CA THR A 488 -30.33 -47.42 4.04
C THR A 488 -29.32 -46.49 3.36
N LEU A 489 -29.29 -45.23 3.77
CA LEU A 489 -28.26 -44.28 3.36
C LEU A 489 -26.93 -44.68 4.02
N ASN A 490 -25.94 -45.04 3.20
CA ASN A 490 -24.57 -45.28 3.65
C ASN A 490 -23.91 -43.92 3.92
N TYR A 491 -23.68 -43.60 5.19
CA TYR A 491 -22.90 -42.43 5.57
C TYR A 491 -21.43 -42.81 5.66
N SER A 492 -20.59 -42.06 4.95
CA SER A 492 -19.16 -41.95 5.23
C SER A 492 -18.94 -40.81 6.23
N GLY A 493 -17.93 -40.92 7.07
CA GLY A 493 -17.62 -39.92 8.09
C GLY A 493 -16.12 -39.70 8.27
N VAL A 494 -15.78 -38.64 8.98
CA VAL A 494 -14.40 -38.35 9.44
C VAL A 494 -14.38 -38.18 10.95
N MET A 495 -13.41 -38.80 11.60
CA MET A 495 -13.10 -38.52 13.01
C MET A 495 -12.19 -37.30 13.10
N ILE A 496 -12.54 -36.36 13.96
CA ILE A 496 -11.82 -35.10 14.16
C ILE A 496 -11.83 -34.68 15.64
N GLN A 497 -10.69 -34.15 16.09
CA GLN A 497 -10.58 -33.43 17.36
C GLN A 497 -10.88 -31.94 17.10
N LEU A 498 -12.00 -31.44 17.62
CA LEU A 498 -12.51 -30.10 17.28
C LEU A 498 -11.68 -28.96 17.87
N SER A 499 -11.32 -28.02 17.00
CA SER A 499 -10.67 -26.74 17.32
C SER A 499 -11.66 -25.58 17.41
N ALA A 500 -12.83 -25.69 16.76
CA ALA A 500 -13.90 -24.70 16.73
C ALA A 500 -15.29 -25.38 16.70
N PRO A 501 -16.39 -24.66 17.01
CA PRO A 501 -17.72 -25.27 17.11
C PRO A 501 -18.32 -25.67 15.76
N VAL A 502 -19.05 -26.79 15.72
CA VAL A 502 -19.72 -27.31 14.51
C VAL A 502 -21.06 -28.00 14.82
N LYS A 503 -22.03 -27.86 13.92
CA LYS A 503 -23.38 -28.47 14.04
C LYS A 503 -23.85 -29.05 12.70
N ALA A 504 -24.91 -29.87 12.75
CA ALA A 504 -25.58 -30.32 11.54
C ALA A 504 -26.20 -29.13 10.78
N GLY A 505 -25.96 -29.06 9.46
CA GLY A 505 -26.30 -27.92 8.60
C GLY A 505 -25.12 -26.99 8.28
N ASP A 506 -23.99 -27.09 8.99
CA ASP A 506 -22.75 -26.39 8.64
C ASP A 506 -22.13 -26.98 7.36
N GLY A 507 -21.44 -26.15 6.57
CA GLY A 507 -20.65 -26.58 5.42
C GLY A 507 -19.18 -26.79 5.78
N VAL A 508 -18.56 -27.86 5.29
CA VAL A 508 -17.13 -28.15 5.50
C VAL A 508 -16.37 -28.44 4.20
N VAL A 509 -15.05 -28.21 4.24
CA VAL A 509 -14.10 -28.53 3.15
C VAL A 509 -12.80 -29.11 3.70
N PHE A 510 -12.22 -30.06 2.96
CA PHE A 510 -10.96 -30.75 3.29
C PHE A 510 -9.79 -30.20 2.46
N ASP A 511 -8.65 -29.99 3.11
CA ASP A 511 -7.41 -29.54 2.49
C ASP A 511 -6.40 -30.70 2.44
N ALA A 512 -6.52 -31.54 1.40
CA ALA A 512 -5.69 -32.72 1.16
C ALA A 512 -4.25 -32.41 0.67
N GLY A 513 -3.81 -31.15 0.76
CA GLY A 513 -2.48 -30.71 0.32
C GLY A 513 -2.24 -30.78 -1.20
N ARG A 514 -3.31 -30.84 -2.01
CA ARG A 514 -3.27 -30.90 -3.49
C ARG A 514 -4.07 -29.76 -4.12
N PRO A 515 -3.58 -28.51 -4.01
CA PRO A 515 -4.33 -27.32 -4.42
C PRO A 515 -4.70 -27.22 -5.90
N GLU A 516 -4.06 -28.03 -6.75
CA GLU A 516 -4.38 -28.18 -8.18
C GLU A 516 -5.59 -29.10 -8.47
N GLU A 517 -6.11 -29.79 -7.46
CA GLU A 517 -7.27 -30.68 -7.57
C GLU A 517 -8.55 -30.00 -7.02
N GLU A 518 -9.71 -30.63 -7.21
CA GLU A 518 -10.97 -30.10 -6.69
C GLU A 518 -11.16 -30.52 -5.23
N GLU A 519 -11.56 -29.57 -4.39
CA GLU A 519 -11.53 -29.71 -2.93
C GLU A 519 -12.74 -30.51 -2.44
N CYS A 520 -12.50 -31.63 -1.75
CA CYS A 520 -13.58 -32.44 -1.19
C CYS A 520 -14.32 -31.64 -0.11
N GLY A 521 -15.65 -31.65 -0.11
CA GLY A 521 -16.46 -30.90 0.85
C GLY A 521 -17.95 -31.12 0.69
N GLY A 522 -18.73 -30.64 1.66
CA GLY A 522 -20.18 -30.81 1.69
C GLY A 522 -20.84 -30.34 2.99
N VAL A 523 -22.12 -30.64 3.16
CA VAL A 523 -22.90 -30.28 4.36
C VAL A 523 -22.79 -31.37 5.42
N VAL A 524 -22.60 -30.98 6.67
CA VAL A 524 -22.64 -31.85 7.84
C VAL A 524 -24.09 -32.28 8.10
N MET A 525 -24.37 -33.57 7.94
CA MET A 525 -25.71 -34.16 8.09
C MET A 525 -26.01 -34.55 9.54
N ASP A 526 -25.00 -35.03 10.26
CA ASP A 526 -25.05 -35.39 11.68
C ASP A 526 -23.63 -35.22 12.28
N VAL A 527 -23.57 -34.92 13.57
CA VAL A 527 -22.32 -34.85 14.34
C VAL A 527 -22.45 -35.85 15.48
N CYS A 528 -21.58 -36.86 15.52
CA CYS A 528 -21.67 -37.97 16.47
C CYS A 528 -20.49 -38.02 17.43
N SER A 529 -20.70 -38.56 18.63
CA SER A 529 -19.62 -38.99 19.53
C SER A 529 -18.81 -40.14 18.91
N PRO A 530 -17.60 -40.47 19.42
CA PRO A 530 -16.85 -41.66 19.00
C PRO A 530 -17.59 -42.98 19.33
N SER A 531 -18.62 -42.92 20.18
CA SER A 531 -19.56 -44.01 20.49
C SER A 531 -20.83 -43.99 19.62
N GLY A 532 -20.88 -43.17 18.57
CA GLY A 532 -21.95 -43.16 17.57
C GLY A 532 -23.26 -42.47 17.99
N ARG A 533 -23.32 -41.78 19.14
CA ARG A 533 -24.48 -40.96 19.52
C ARG A 533 -24.41 -39.59 18.85
N GLY A 534 -25.44 -39.20 18.10
CA GLY A 534 -25.57 -37.83 17.60
C GLY A 534 -25.68 -36.79 18.73
N PHE A 535 -25.04 -35.64 18.54
CA PHE A 535 -25.15 -34.48 19.41
C PHE A 535 -26.46 -33.72 19.14
N GLN A 536 -27.10 -33.19 20.20
CA GLN A 536 -28.21 -32.25 20.06
C GLN A 536 -27.69 -30.82 20.26
N GLY A 537 -27.61 -30.06 19.16
CA GLY A 537 -27.07 -28.70 19.15
C GLY A 537 -25.70 -28.61 18.46
N GLU A 538 -24.84 -27.75 18.98
CA GLU A 538 -23.49 -27.48 18.47
C GLU A 538 -22.44 -28.22 19.31
N ALA A 539 -21.53 -28.94 18.67
CA ALA A 539 -20.43 -29.63 19.33
C ALA A 539 -19.28 -28.66 19.61
N SER A 540 -18.76 -28.67 20.84
CA SER A 540 -17.78 -27.69 21.33
C SER A 540 -16.33 -28.01 20.91
N PRO A 541 -15.43 -27.00 20.89
CA PRO A 541 -13.99 -27.23 20.85
C PRO A 541 -13.53 -28.18 21.96
N GLY A 542 -12.47 -28.95 21.71
CA GLY A 542 -11.97 -29.96 22.63
C GLY A 542 -12.72 -31.30 22.58
N MET A 543 -13.86 -31.40 21.89
CA MET A 543 -14.55 -32.66 21.67
C MET A 543 -13.98 -33.44 20.48
N LYS A 544 -13.82 -34.75 20.64
CA LYS A 544 -13.58 -35.68 19.53
C LYS A 544 -14.93 -36.13 18.95
N VAL A 545 -15.15 -35.93 17.66
CA VAL A 545 -16.44 -36.21 17.00
C VAL A 545 -16.25 -36.94 15.67
N GLU A 546 -17.31 -37.62 15.23
CA GLU A 546 -17.50 -38.05 13.84
C GLU A 546 -18.37 -37.02 13.11
N LEU A 547 -17.85 -36.41 12.04
CA LEU A 547 -18.65 -35.60 11.12
C LEU A 547 -19.18 -36.51 10.00
N ARG A 548 -20.50 -36.65 9.88
CA ARG A 548 -21.16 -37.41 8.82
C ARG A 548 -21.65 -36.46 7.74
N LEU A 549 -21.22 -36.66 6.48
CA LEU A 549 -21.56 -35.77 5.36
C LEU A 549 -22.65 -36.38 4.46
N SER A 550 -23.11 -35.63 3.46
CA SER A 550 -24.03 -36.17 2.46
C SER A 550 -23.37 -37.32 1.66
N PRO A 551 -24.12 -38.36 1.22
CA PRO A 551 -23.55 -39.51 0.50
C PRO A 551 -22.90 -39.20 -0.85
N GLU A 552 -23.09 -37.98 -1.36
CA GLU A 552 -22.44 -37.46 -2.58
C GLU A 552 -20.96 -37.12 -2.34
N VAL A 553 -20.55 -36.91 -1.08
CA VAL A 553 -19.15 -36.59 -0.73
C VAL A 553 -18.32 -37.87 -0.69
N LYS A 554 -17.38 -37.99 -1.63
CA LYS A 554 -16.48 -39.14 -1.83
C LYS A 554 -15.33 -39.21 -0.80
N ILE A 555 -15.64 -39.12 0.49
CA ILE A 555 -14.64 -39.06 1.59
C ILE A 555 -13.58 -40.17 1.44
N SER A 556 -14.00 -41.43 1.25
CA SER A 556 -13.10 -42.59 1.16
C SER A 556 -12.25 -42.67 -0.12
N GLU A 557 -12.48 -41.78 -1.10
CA GLU A 557 -11.64 -41.68 -2.31
C GLU A 557 -10.72 -40.44 -2.29
N GLN A 558 -11.06 -39.41 -1.51
CA GLN A 558 -10.49 -38.06 -1.62
C GLN A 558 -9.88 -37.50 -0.32
N VAL A 559 -10.21 -38.06 0.84
CA VAL A 559 -9.79 -37.56 2.16
C VAL A 559 -8.88 -38.55 2.86
N GLN A 560 -7.80 -38.06 3.47
CA GLN A 560 -6.77 -38.86 4.13
C GLN A 560 -6.56 -38.41 5.59
N VAL A 561 -5.90 -39.26 6.38
CA VAL A 561 -5.53 -38.93 7.77
C VAL A 561 -4.43 -37.87 7.74
N GLY A 562 -4.65 -36.77 8.47
CA GLY A 562 -3.79 -35.59 8.49
C GLY A 562 -4.34 -34.39 7.72
N ASP A 563 -5.33 -34.57 6.84
CA ASP A 563 -5.98 -33.49 6.08
C ASP A 563 -6.59 -32.43 7.02
N LEU A 564 -6.46 -31.15 6.65
CA LEU A 564 -7.04 -30.06 7.45
C LEU A 564 -8.52 -29.89 7.12
N VAL A 565 -9.36 -29.69 8.13
CA VAL A 565 -10.82 -29.54 7.98
C VAL A 565 -11.23 -28.12 8.34
N TRP A 566 -12.06 -27.51 7.50
CA TRP A 566 -12.49 -26.11 7.62
C TRP A 566 -14.01 -25.99 7.52
N LYS A 567 -14.63 -25.16 8.36
CA LYS A 567 -16.04 -24.79 8.29
C LYS A 567 -16.23 -23.67 7.26
N SER A 568 -16.56 -24.06 6.03
CA SER A 568 -16.76 -23.16 4.89
C SER A 568 -18.10 -22.42 4.90
N SER A 569 -19.06 -22.81 5.76
CA SER A 569 -20.34 -22.12 5.89
C SER A 569 -21.00 -22.34 7.26
N ASP A 570 -21.49 -21.24 7.87
CA ASP A 570 -22.42 -21.24 9.02
C ASP A 570 -23.59 -20.27 8.71
N PRO A 571 -24.73 -20.79 8.22
CA PRO A 571 -25.89 -19.96 7.85
C PRO A 571 -26.52 -19.20 9.03
N GLU A 572 -26.37 -19.69 10.25
CA GLU A 572 -26.91 -19.04 11.45
C GLU A 572 -26.08 -17.80 11.81
N THR A 573 -24.75 -17.92 11.77
CA THR A 573 -23.84 -16.78 11.94
C THR A 573 -24.06 -15.72 10.86
N VAL A 574 -24.26 -16.11 9.59
CA VAL A 574 -24.63 -15.17 8.52
C VAL A 574 -25.97 -14.47 8.82
N SER A 575 -27.01 -15.20 9.26
CA SER A 575 -28.31 -14.61 9.63
C SER A 575 -28.18 -13.64 10.81
N ARG A 576 -27.40 -14.01 11.83
CA ARG A 576 -27.11 -13.18 13.01
C ARG A 576 -26.38 -11.89 12.64
N LEU A 577 -25.39 -11.95 11.75
CA LEU A 577 -24.66 -10.76 11.31
C LEU A 577 -25.55 -9.80 10.51
N ARG A 578 -26.45 -10.30 9.65
CA ARG A 578 -27.41 -9.45 8.91
C ARG A 578 -28.32 -8.62 9.82
N ARG A 579 -28.80 -9.19 10.93
CA ARG A 579 -29.65 -8.48 11.92
C ARG A 579 -28.96 -7.32 12.65
N THR A 580 -27.66 -7.08 12.41
CA THR A 580 -26.95 -5.91 12.95
C THR A 580 -27.07 -4.65 12.08
N PHE A 581 -27.70 -4.73 10.90
CA PHE A 581 -27.86 -3.61 9.98
C PHE A 581 -29.13 -3.68 9.10
N ASP A 582 -29.70 -4.87 8.92
CA ASP A 582 -30.93 -5.09 8.15
C ASP A 582 -32.10 -5.40 9.09
N GLY A 583 -33.27 -4.84 8.78
CA GLY A 583 -34.48 -4.93 9.60
C GLY A 583 -34.51 -4.11 10.90
N LEU A 584 -33.50 -3.27 11.18
CA LEU A 584 -33.42 -2.45 12.41
C LEU A 584 -34.59 -1.45 12.55
N SER A 585 -35.13 -1.34 13.77
CA SER A 585 -36.09 -0.30 14.15
C SER A 585 -35.44 1.08 14.35
N GLU A 586 -36.26 2.13 14.40
CA GLU A 586 -35.85 3.51 14.72
C GLU A 586 -35.18 3.68 16.10
N ALA A 587 -35.34 2.70 17.00
CA ALA A 587 -34.67 2.68 18.28
C ALA A 587 -33.24 2.12 18.19
N GLU A 588 -33.01 1.16 17.28
CA GLU A 588 -31.77 0.39 17.13
C GLU A 588 -30.79 1.02 16.12
N LYS A 589 -31.28 1.83 15.17
CA LYS A 589 -30.45 2.57 14.21
C LYS A 589 -29.49 3.52 14.92
N ARG A 590 -28.29 3.67 14.37
CA ARG A 590 -27.23 4.58 14.84
C ARG A 590 -27.72 6.02 14.89
N LYS A 591 -27.35 6.69 15.99
CA LYS A 591 -27.66 8.09 16.30
C LYS A 591 -26.36 8.87 16.46
N VAL A 592 -26.43 10.18 16.28
CA VAL A 592 -25.32 11.09 16.55
C VAL A 592 -25.36 11.45 18.04
N GLU A 593 -24.34 11.00 18.76
CA GLU A 593 -24.11 11.43 20.14
C GLU A 593 -23.70 12.90 20.18
N VAL A 594 -24.33 13.66 21.09
CA VAL A 594 -24.06 15.08 21.32
C VAL A 594 -23.89 15.36 22.80
N ASP A 595 -22.92 16.22 23.12
CA ASP A 595 -22.78 16.81 24.45
C ASP A 595 -23.88 17.86 24.65
N VAL A 596 -24.49 17.86 25.83
CA VAL A 596 -25.58 18.77 26.18
C VAL A 596 -25.16 19.63 27.36
N PHE A 597 -25.05 20.92 27.14
CA PHE A 597 -24.74 21.91 28.17
C PHE A 597 -26.01 22.70 28.50
N VAL A 598 -26.31 22.84 29.79
CA VAL A 598 -27.48 23.57 30.28
C VAL A 598 -27.03 24.59 31.33
N GLU A 599 -27.29 25.87 31.06
CA GLU A 599 -26.85 26.99 31.88
C GLU A 599 -27.99 27.99 32.10
N GLY A 600 -28.10 28.57 33.31
CA GLY A 600 -29.12 29.57 33.64
C GLY A 600 -29.25 29.86 35.15
N ALA A 601 -29.63 31.10 35.45
CA ALA A 601 -29.84 31.62 36.81
C ALA A 601 -31.27 32.14 37.00
N LEU A 602 -31.70 32.30 38.26
CA LEU A 602 -33.02 32.84 38.61
C LEU A 602 -33.21 34.26 38.02
N GLY A 603 -34.26 34.43 37.21
CA GLY A 603 -34.55 35.67 36.48
C GLY A 603 -34.06 35.69 35.03
N ASP A 604 -33.08 34.86 34.67
CA ASP A 604 -32.54 34.76 33.30
C ASP A 604 -33.24 33.66 32.48
N PRO A 605 -33.28 33.77 31.14
CA PRO A 605 -33.63 32.66 30.26
C PRO A 605 -32.69 31.46 30.45
N LEU A 606 -33.26 30.25 30.41
CA LEU A 606 -32.50 29.01 30.36
C LEU A 606 -31.89 28.84 28.97
N LYS A 607 -30.59 28.61 28.89
CA LYS A 607 -29.92 28.23 27.64
C LYS A 607 -29.69 26.73 27.57
N MET A 608 -29.78 26.20 26.36
CA MET A 608 -29.35 24.84 26.04
C MET A 608 -28.40 24.90 24.84
N ARG A 609 -27.17 24.42 25.05
CA ARG A 609 -26.11 24.40 24.05
C ARG A 609 -25.76 22.95 23.74
N LEU A 610 -25.88 22.57 22.46
CA LEU A 610 -25.52 21.23 21.98
C LEU A 610 -24.19 21.30 21.23
N ARG A 611 -23.34 20.28 21.41
CA ARG A 611 -22.10 20.11 20.64
C ARG A 611 -22.00 18.69 20.09
N ASP A 612 -21.74 18.55 18.79
CA ASP A 612 -21.46 17.25 18.18
C ASP A 612 -19.97 16.86 18.24
N ARG A 613 -19.68 15.58 17.95
CA ARG A 613 -18.32 15.02 17.95
C ARG A 613 -17.35 15.67 16.96
N ASP A 614 -17.86 16.40 15.97
CA ASP A 614 -17.06 17.14 14.98
C ASP A 614 -16.85 18.61 15.43
N GLY A 615 -17.21 18.94 16.69
CA GLY A 615 -17.06 20.26 17.31
C GLY A 615 -18.18 21.26 16.99
N ARG A 616 -19.16 20.92 16.14
CA ARG A 616 -20.22 21.86 15.75
C ARG A 616 -21.10 22.14 16.96
N THR A 617 -21.20 23.42 17.31
CA THR A 617 -21.89 23.89 18.52
C THR A 617 -23.05 24.80 18.15
N VAL A 618 -24.21 24.61 18.78
CA VAL A 618 -25.39 25.48 18.64
C VAL A 618 -25.98 25.84 19.99
N GLU A 619 -26.63 26.99 20.08
CA GLU A 619 -27.35 27.44 21.29
C GLU A 619 -28.83 27.74 20.95
N ALA A 620 -29.71 27.37 21.87
CA ALA A 620 -31.10 27.83 21.94
C ALA A 620 -31.37 28.39 23.34
N VAL A 621 -32.37 29.27 23.45
CA VAL A 621 -32.67 30.06 24.65
C VAL A 621 -34.17 30.01 24.92
N SER A 622 -34.60 29.82 26.18
CA SER A 622 -36.02 29.71 26.52
C SER A 622 -36.76 31.04 26.37
N ARG A 623 -38.06 30.98 26.10
CA ARG A 623 -38.89 32.19 25.89
C ARG A 623 -39.34 32.80 27.22
N LEU A 624 -39.41 31.98 28.25
CA LEU A 624 -39.64 32.38 29.63
C LEU A 624 -38.31 32.36 30.42
N PRO A 625 -38.06 33.32 31.32
CA PRO A 625 -36.99 33.23 32.29
C PRO A 625 -37.24 32.11 33.31
N LEU A 626 -36.19 31.67 33.98
CA LEU A 626 -36.26 30.81 35.15
C LEU A 626 -36.93 31.57 36.31
N GLN A 627 -37.96 30.97 36.90
CA GLN A 627 -38.78 31.58 37.96
C GLN A 627 -38.58 30.85 39.28
N THR A 628 -38.85 31.52 40.42
CA THR A 628 -38.91 30.85 41.72
C THR A 628 -40.05 29.85 41.71
N ALA A 629 -39.81 28.61 42.15
CA ALA A 629 -40.84 27.58 42.20
C ALA A 629 -41.96 27.93 43.20
N THR A 630 -43.20 27.99 42.72
CA THR A 630 -44.42 28.12 43.54
C THR A 630 -44.94 26.76 44.07
N GLY A 631 -44.28 25.67 43.69
CA GLY A 631 -44.57 24.30 44.09
C GLY A 631 -43.27 23.48 44.20
N ARG A 632 -43.20 22.31 43.56
CA ARG A 632 -41.93 21.57 43.46
C ARG A 632 -40.92 22.34 42.57
N PRO A 633 -39.69 22.63 43.04
CA PRO A 633 -38.63 23.15 42.19
C PRO A 633 -38.10 22.09 41.22
N MET A 634 -37.41 22.55 40.18
CA MET A 634 -36.77 21.70 39.18
C MET A 634 -35.65 20.88 39.82
N ALA A 635 -35.71 19.55 39.71
CA ALA A 635 -34.61 18.67 40.13
C ALA A 635 -33.69 18.33 38.95
N LEU A 636 -32.46 17.90 39.23
CA LEU A 636 -31.53 17.40 38.21
C LEU A 636 -32.18 16.29 37.35
N SER A 637 -32.94 15.39 37.97
CA SER A 637 -33.67 14.32 37.26
C SER A 637 -34.80 14.79 36.35
N ASP A 638 -35.31 16.01 36.53
CA ASP A 638 -36.24 16.63 35.59
C ASP A 638 -35.49 17.17 34.34
N VAL A 639 -34.26 17.66 34.52
CA VAL A 639 -33.35 18.08 33.43
C VAL A 639 -32.84 16.86 32.65
N GLU A 640 -32.32 15.84 33.33
CA GLU A 640 -31.89 14.56 32.72
C GLU A 640 -33.01 13.96 31.86
N LYS A 641 -34.24 13.92 32.38
CA LYS A 641 -35.42 13.39 31.69
C LYS A 641 -35.87 14.27 30.51
N ALA A 642 -35.67 15.58 30.58
CA ALA A 642 -35.91 16.48 29.46
C ALA A 642 -34.85 16.26 28.36
N VAL A 643 -33.58 16.15 28.73
CA VAL A 643 -32.42 16.01 27.83
C VAL A 643 -32.36 14.64 27.15
N GLY A 644 -32.48 13.54 27.90
CA GLY A 644 -32.42 12.15 27.41
C GLY A 644 -33.55 11.74 26.45
N GLN A 645 -34.38 12.70 26.06
CA GLN A 645 -35.39 12.59 25.00
C GLN A 645 -35.12 13.59 23.85
N LEU A 646 -33.86 13.82 23.47
CA LEU A 646 -33.51 14.65 22.29
C LEU A 646 -34.48 14.34 21.13
N GLY A 647 -35.14 15.37 20.62
CA GLY A 647 -36.49 15.24 20.05
C GLY A 647 -36.63 14.52 18.70
N HIS A 648 -35.59 13.86 18.23
CA HIS A 648 -35.46 13.25 16.90
C HIS A 648 -34.86 11.85 17.00
N ASN A 649 -35.27 10.94 16.12
CA ASN A 649 -34.71 9.59 16.03
C ASN A 649 -33.20 9.57 15.72
N VAL A 650 -32.64 10.70 15.28
CA VAL A 650 -31.29 10.85 14.72
C VAL A 650 -30.23 11.23 15.78
N LEU A 651 -30.62 11.79 16.93
CA LEU A 651 -29.69 12.25 17.97
C LEU A 651 -29.78 11.41 19.25
N SER A 652 -28.67 11.30 19.98
CA SER A 652 -28.57 10.71 21.32
C SER A 652 -27.74 11.59 22.25
N THR A 653 -28.03 11.58 23.55
CA THR A 653 -27.23 12.29 24.54
C THR A 653 -25.93 11.52 24.80
N GLY A 654 -24.79 12.18 24.61
CA GLY A 654 -23.47 11.69 25.02
C GLY A 654 -23.20 12.07 26.47
N SER A 655 -22.66 13.27 26.70
CA SER A 655 -22.55 13.87 28.04
C SER A 655 -23.68 14.87 28.33
N LEU A 656 -23.92 15.13 29.62
CA LEU A 656 -24.80 16.19 30.12
C LEU A 656 -24.06 17.00 31.18
N ASP A 657 -23.77 18.27 30.88
CA ASP A 657 -23.20 19.25 31.79
C ASP A 657 -24.31 20.19 32.31
N THR A 658 -24.48 20.21 33.63
CA THR A 658 -25.42 21.08 34.36
C THR A 658 -24.71 21.95 35.40
N THR A 659 -23.38 22.07 35.34
CA THR A 659 -22.60 22.90 36.29
C THR A 659 -22.98 24.38 36.22
N GLY A 660 -23.53 24.84 35.10
CA GLY A 660 -24.08 26.18 34.91
C GLY A 660 -25.50 26.41 35.43
N LEU A 661 -26.12 25.45 36.13
CA LEU A 661 -27.46 25.56 36.71
C LEU A 661 -27.43 25.74 38.23
N ASN A 662 -27.87 26.89 38.72
CA ASN A 662 -28.07 27.10 40.16
C ASN A 662 -29.39 26.49 40.66
N LEU A 663 -29.44 25.16 40.74
CA LEU A 663 -30.62 24.42 41.23
C LEU A 663 -30.94 24.72 42.70
N GLU A 664 -29.94 25.07 43.52
CA GLU A 664 -30.12 25.43 44.93
C GLU A 664 -31.01 26.67 45.12
N SER A 665 -31.02 27.59 44.14
CA SER A 665 -31.86 28.78 44.14
C SER A 665 -33.37 28.53 43.89
N GLY A 666 -33.81 27.27 43.82
CA GLY A 666 -35.22 26.89 43.77
C GLY A 666 -35.91 27.22 42.44
N ILE A 667 -35.16 27.19 41.34
CA ILE A 667 -35.63 27.55 40.00
C ILE A 667 -36.66 26.56 39.41
N PHE A 668 -37.51 27.10 38.53
CA PHE A 668 -38.55 26.40 37.81
C PHE A 668 -38.66 26.91 36.36
N LEU A 669 -38.95 25.99 35.44
CA LEU A 669 -39.31 26.27 34.05
C LEU A 669 -40.38 25.25 33.62
N PRO A 670 -41.46 25.66 32.90
CA PRO A 670 -42.45 24.72 32.39
C PRO A 670 -41.85 23.66 31.45
N ALA A 671 -42.28 22.40 31.61
CA ALA A 671 -41.81 21.29 30.75
C ALA A 671 -42.10 21.50 29.25
N SER A 672 -43.09 22.34 28.91
CA SER A 672 -43.36 22.79 27.54
C SER A 672 -42.25 23.67 26.96
N GLU A 673 -41.65 24.56 27.75
CA GLU A 673 -40.51 25.37 27.34
C GLU A 673 -39.26 24.50 27.17
N PHE A 674 -38.97 23.59 28.09
CA PHE A 674 -37.91 22.58 27.93
C PHE A 674 -38.03 21.79 26.61
N LYS A 675 -39.25 21.33 26.28
CA LYS A 675 -39.52 20.58 25.05
C LYS A 675 -39.32 21.45 23.79
N THR A 676 -39.67 22.74 23.85
CA THR A 676 -39.44 23.71 22.77
C THR A 676 -37.96 24.00 22.59
N LEU A 677 -37.27 24.37 23.67
CA LEU A 677 -35.84 24.68 23.75
C LEU A 677 -34.98 23.55 23.17
N ARG A 678 -35.21 22.33 23.65
CA ARG A 678 -34.52 21.11 23.21
C ARG A 678 -34.78 20.81 21.73
N ARG A 679 -36.01 21.03 21.25
CA ARG A 679 -36.33 20.84 19.84
C ARG A 679 -35.62 21.88 18.99
N GLU A 680 -35.65 23.15 19.36
CA GLU A 680 -34.99 24.23 18.63
C GLU A 680 -33.48 24.02 18.55
N ALA A 681 -32.83 23.61 19.64
CA ALA A 681 -31.42 23.27 19.66
C ALA A 681 -31.10 22.09 18.73
N ALA A 682 -31.92 21.02 18.75
CA ALA A 682 -31.72 19.86 17.89
C ALA A 682 -32.00 20.19 16.40
N ASP A 683 -33.05 20.95 16.10
CA ASP A 683 -33.40 21.43 14.76
C ASP A 683 -32.24 22.30 14.19
N LYS A 684 -31.68 23.21 15.01
CA LYS A 684 -30.49 24.02 14.67
C LYS A 684 -29.27 23.14 14.39
N LEU A 685 -28.97 22.15 15.24
CA LEU A 685 -27.80 21.30 15.06
C LEU A 685 -27.92 20.45 13.79
N LEU A 686 -29.07 19.84 13.55
CA LEU A 686 -29.34 19.07 12.33
C LEU A 686 -29.24 19.95 11.09
N ALA A 687 -29.73 21.20 11.14
CA ALA A 687 -29.56 22.15 10.04
C ALA A 687 -28.09 22.48 9.75
N ILE A 688 -27.25 22.73 10.76
CA ILE A 688 -25.80 22.97 10.53
C ILE A 688 -25.09 21.68 10.07
N ARG A 689 -25.49 20.50 10.53
CA ARG A 689 -24.97 19.22 10.06
C ARG A 689 -25.38 18.86 8.62
N GLN A 690 -26.47 19.43 8.13
CA GLN A 690 -26.89 19.38 6.72
C GLN A 690 -26.30 20.53 5.88
N ALA A 691 -25.92 21.65 6.49
CA ALA A 691 -25.38 22.82 5.81
C ALA A 691 -23.98 22.58 5.24
N HIS A 692 -23.74 23.12 4.05
CA HIS A 692 -22.72 22.61 3.14
C HIS A 692 -21.43 23.45 3.11
N LEU A 693 -20.68 23.43 4.22
CA LEU A 693 -19.52 24.31 4.52
C LEU A 693 -18.30 24.22 3.57
N ARG A 694 -18.38 23.59 2.40
CA ARG A 694 -17.23 23.32 1.50
C ARG A 694 -17.39 23.73 0.04
N ALA A 695 -18.60 23.98 -0.45
CA ALA A 695 -18.82 24.30 -1.88
C ALA A 695 -18.38 25.72 -2.28
N GLU A 696 -18.18 26.63 -1.32
CA GLU A 696 -17.94 28.06 -1.56
C GLU A 696 -16.63 28.39 -2.29
N SER A 697 -15.69 27.44 -2.34
CA SER A 697 -14.34 27.62 -2.94
C SER A 697 -14.19 27.08 -4.36
N LEU A 698 -15.26 26.55 -4.97
CA LEU A 698 -15.21 25.95 -6.31
C LEU A 698 -14.81 26.99 -7.38
N SER A 699 -13.80 26.64 -8.20
CA SER A 699 -13.42 27.46 -9.35
C SER A 699 -14.57 27.54 -10.36
N LYS A 700 -14.88 28.75 -10.84
CA LYS A 700 -15.95 29.01 -11.81
C LYS A 700 -15.53 28.85 -13.27
N SER A 701 -14.24 28.68 -13.55
CA SER A 701 -13.72 28.39 -14.89
C SER A 701 -13.30 26.93 -15.00
N GLU A 702 -13.26 26.40 -16.22
CA GLU A 702 -12.47 25.20 -16.54
C GLU A 702 -11.02 25.44 -16.13
N ILE A 703 -10.42 24.48 -15.41
CA ILE A 703 -9.06 24.61 -14.86
C ILE A 703 -8.05 23.86 -15.73
N LEU A 704 -8.41 22.66 -16.21
CA LEU A 704 -7.55 21.82 -17.02
C LEU A 704 -6.94 22.51 -18.25
N PRO A 705 -7.65 23.32 -19.05
CA PRO A 705 -7.05 23.99 -20.22
C PRO A 705 -5.92 24.95 -19.84
N GLY A 706 -6.07 25.68 -18.73
CA GLY A 706 -5.04 26.58 -18.21
C GLY A 706 -3.83 25.83 -17.63
N LEU A 707 -4.07 24.67 -16.99
CA LEU A 707 -3.04 23.75 -16.53
C LEU A 707 -2.21 23.17 -17.70
N MET A 708 -2.88 22.60 -18.71
CA MET A 708 -2.24 22.07 -19.92
C MET A 708 -1.41 23.14 -20.62
N ALA A 709 -1.96 24.35 -20.78
CA ALA A 709 -1.26 25.47 -21.41
C ALA A 709 -0.05 25.97 -20.59
N ALA A 710 -0.06 25.82 -19.25
CA ALA A 710 1.10 26.14 -18.42
C ALA A 710 2.22 25.11 -18.61
N ALA A 711 1.89 23.80 -18.63
CA ALA A 711 2.85 22.73 -18.88
C ALA A 711 3.54 22.87 -20.26
N ALA A 712 2.76 23.12 -21.32
CA ALA A 712 3.28 23.21 -22.69
C ALA A 712 4.22 24.42 -22.94
N ARG A 713 4.14 25.49 -22.13
CA ARG A 713 4.86 26.76 -22.33
C ARG A 713 6.24 26.84 -21.66
N LEU A 714 6.59 25.90 -20.77
CA LEU A 714 7.83 25.97 -20.00
C LEU A 714 9.03 25.50 -20.84
N PRO A 715 10.11 26.31 -20.94
CA PRO A 715 11.31 25.94 -21.70
C PRO A 715 12.10 24.81 -20.99
N VAL A 716 12.97 24.15 -21.75
CA VAL A 716 13.96 23.21 -21.18
C VAL A 716 14.95 24.00 -20.31
N PRO A 717 15.24 23.57 -19.06
CA PRO A 717 16.14 24.32 -18.18
C PRO A 717 17.56 24.42 -18.74
N SER A 718 18.14 25.63 -18.73
CA SER A 718 19.42 25.94 -19.39
C SER A 718 20.64 25.21 -18.83
N HIS A 719 20.57 24.72 -17.59
CA HIS A 719 21.62 23.90 -16.97
C HIS A 719 21.58 22.42 -17.38
N ILE A 720 20.53 21.99 -18.11
CA ILE A 720 20.34 20.62 -18.62
C ILE A 720 20.73 20.54 -20.12
N ALA A 721 20.88 21.69 -20.78
CA ALA A 721 21.38 21.80 -22.14
C ALA A 721 22.89 21.46 -22.22
N GLY A 722 23.20 20.17 -22.34
CA GLY A 722 24.57 19.69 -22.56
C GLY A 722 25.18 20.22 -23.87
N PRO A 723 26.52 20.29 -23.97
CA PRO A 723 27.22 20.85 -25.13
C PRO A 723 26.97 19.98 -26.38
N GLY A 724 26.06 20.44 -27.24
CA GLY A 724 25.64 19.71 -28.45
C GLY A 724 24.25 20.06 -28.98
N LEU A 725 23.42 20.78 -28.20
CA LEU A 725 22.13 21.32 -28.66
C LEU A 725 22.20 22.84 -28.86
N THR A 726 22.88 23.27 -29.91
CA THR A 726 22.69 24.62 -30.47
C THR A 726 21.38 24.64 -31.25
N ASP A 727 20.41 25.41 -30.78
CA ASP A 727 19.06 25.47 -31.36
C ASP A 727 19.03 26.43 -32.55
N ASP A 728 19.08 25.87 -33.76
CA ASP A 728 19.24 26.62 -35.02
C ASP A 728 18.14 26.24 -36.02
N SER A 729 16.89 26.47 -35.62
CA SER A 729 15.73 26.45 -36.51
C SER A 729 14.63 27.40 -36.01
N SER A 730 14.30 28.41 -36.84
CA SER A 730 13.16 29.30 -36.62
C SER A 730 11.83 28.52 -36.55
N PRO A 731 10.79 29.04 -35.88
CA PRO A 731 9.49 28.35 -35.78
C PRO A 731 8.90 28.10 -37.18
N CYS A 732 8.70 26.82 -37.51
CA CYS A 732 8.11 26.40 -38.77
C CYS A 732 6.58 26.48 -38.66
N GLU A 733 5.95 27.35 -39.45
CA GLU A 733 4.50 27.51 -39.45
C GLU A 733 3.82 26.26 -40.04
N VAL A 734 2.78 25.76 -39.35
CA VAL A 734 2.08 24.53 -39.74
C VAL A 734 0.98 24.86 -40.75
N GLU A 735 1.35 24.98 -42.02
CA GLU A 735 0.36 25.11 -43.11
C GLU A 735 -0.50 23.84 -43.23
N THR A 736 -1.83 24.03 -43.17
CA THR A 736 -2.81 22.95 -43.36
C THR A 736 -3.11 22.73 -44.84
N ALA A 737 -2.67 21.59 -45.41
CA ALA A 737 -2.94 21.22 -46.80
C ALA A 737 -4.02 20.11 -46.91
N PRO A 738 -5.08 20.27 -47.72
CA PRO A 738 -6.10 19.24 -47.95
C PRO A 738 -5.59 18.15 -48.92
N GLY A 739 -6.08 16.92 -48.75
CA GLY A 739 -5.52 15.73 -49.42
C GLY A 739 -6.05 15.42 -50.82
N SER A 740 -5.31 14.57 -51.54
CA SER A 740 -5.79 13.83 -52.72
C SER A 740 -5.18 12.42 -52.76
N LYS A 741 -5.77 11.51 -53.54
CA LYS A 741 -5.34 10.09 -53.63
C LYS A 741 -4.49 9.86 -54.88
N ALA A 742 -3.29 9.30 -54.71
CA ALA A 742 -2.59 8.57 -55.77
C ALA A 742 -1.75 7.43 -55.18
N ARG A 743 -1.87 6.23 -55.75
CA ARG A 743 -0.96 5.10 -55.49
C ARG A 743 0.12 5.12 -56.57
N SER A 744 1.39 5.11 -56.19
CA SER A 744 2.50 4.83 -57.10
C SER A 744 3.45 3.83 -56.44
N THR A 745 3.74 2.75 -57.16
CA THR A 745 4.67 1.69 -56.72
C THR A 745 5.95 1.80 -57.53
N THR A 746 7.02 2.28 -56.90
CA THR A 746 8.37 2.33 -57.49
C THR A 746 9.42 1.81 -56.50
N SER A 747 10.56 1.40 -57.05
CA SER A 747 11.61 0.63 -56.37
C SER A 747 12.29 1.37 -55.22
N GLY A 748 12.80 0.60 -54.26
CA GLY A 748 13.40 1.12 -53.04
C GLY A 748 14.74 1.82 -53.25
N SER A 749 14.72 3.15 -53.28
CA SER A 749 15.88 3.95 -52.87
C SER A 749 15.94 3.98 -51.34
N ARG A 750 17.11 3.68 -50.74
CA ARG A 750 17.33 3.84 -49.29
C ARG A 750 17.39 5.33 -48.95
N ARG A 751 16.23 5.92 -48.64
CA ARG A 751 16.10 7.28 -48.14
C ARG A 751 16.93 7.42 -46.85
N ALA A 752 17.81 8.42 -46.79
CA ALA A 752 18.64 8.66 -45.60
C ALA A 752 17.77 8.89 -44.35
N PRO A 753 18.20 8.43 -43.16
CA PRO A 753 17.45 8.63 -41.93
C PRO A 753 17.31 10.13 -41.60
N GLY A 754 16.12 10.53 -41.13
CA GLY A 754 15.85 11.91 -40.75
C GLY A 754 16.66 12.37 -39.54
N SER A 755 16.79 13.69 -39.38
CA SER A 755 17.53 14.32 -38.27
C SER A 755 17.09 13.82 -36.89
N ASP A 756 15.79 13.65 -36.66
CA ASP A 756 15.29 13.13 -35.37
C ASP A 756 15.52 11.63 -35.17
N ALA A 757 15.56 10.83 -36.25
CA ALA A 757 15.95 9.43 -36.17
C ALA A 757 17.45 9.29 -35.82
N LEU A 758 18.30 10.17 -36.34
CA LEU A 758 19.71 10.27 -35.97
C LEU A 758 19.90 10.73 -34.52
N LYS A 759 19.10 11.71 -34.05
CA LYS A 759 19.09 12.13 -32.63
C LYS A 759 18.66 10.97 -31.72
N ALA A 760 17.55 10.29 -32.03
CA ALA A 760 17.05 9.16 -31.23
C ALA A 760 18.00 7.94 -31.25
N ALA A 761 18.63 7.63 -32.39
CA ALA A 761 19.68 6.60 -32.48
C ALA A 761 20.94 6.96 -31.64
N SER A 762 21.19 8.25 -31.41
CA SER A 762 22.27 8.74 -30.55
C SER A 762 21.87 8.83 -29.07
N GLY A 763 20.57 8.85 -28.78
CA GLY A 763 19.97 8.82 -27.44
C GLY A 763 19.46 7.44 -27.01
N LEU A 764 19.91 6.37 -27.68
CA LEU A 764 19.64 4.98 -27.31
C LEU A 764 20.55 4.57 -26.14
N ARG A 765 19.96 4.05 -25.07
CA ARG A 765 20.59 3.73 -23.78
C ARG A 765 20.28 2.29 -23.38
N VAL A 766 21.14 1.68 -22.59
CA VAL A 766 20.92 0.32 -22.06
C VAL A 766 20.93 0.31 -20.53
N LEU A 767 20.07 -0.51 -19.94
CA LEU A 767 20.09 -0.84 -18.52
C LEU A 767 20.57 -2.28 -18.34
N CYS A 768 21.59 -2.47 -17.51
CA CYS A 768 22.22 -3.75 -17.22
C CYS A 768 22.11 -4.10 -15.74
N ARG A 769 21.88 -5.38 -15.45
CA ARG A 769 21.66 -5.92 -14.09
C ARG A 769 22.80 -6.81 -13.60
N SER A 770 23.62 -7.33 -14.51
CA SER A 770 24.83 -8.09 -14.18
C SER A 770 26.10 -7.46 -14.77
N ARG A 771 27.25 -7.75 -14.14
CA ARG A 771 28.57 -7.28 -14.62
C ARG A 771 28.87 -7.72 -16.06
N ALA A 772 28.50 -8.94 -16.43
CA ALA A 772 28.71 -9.45 -17.78
C ALA A 772 27.90 -8.64 -18.83
N GLN A 773 26.66 -8.26 -18.52
CA GLN A 773 25.87 -7.37 -19.38
C GLN A 773 26.52 -5.98 -19.51
N VAL A 774 27.09 -5.43 -18.42
CA VAL A 774 27.82 -4.14 -18.45
C VAL A 774 29.07 -4.21 -19.31
N GLU A 775 29.86 -5.30 -19.20
CA GLU A 775 31.07 -5.48 -19.99
C GLU A 775 30.75 -5.62 -21.49
N ALA A 776 29.68 -6.35 -21.83
CA ALA A 776 29.16 -6.47 -23.20
C ALA A 776 28.61 -5.13 -23.74
N ALA A 777 27.83 -4.38 -22.96
CA ALA A 777 27.33 -3.06 -23.32
C ALA A 777 28.47 -2.07 -23.56
N CYS A 778 29.49 -2.07 -22.70
CA CYS A 778 30.65 -1.18 -22.83
C CYS A 778 31.51 -1.48 -24.07
N ALA A 779 31.46 -2.71 -24.61
CA ALA A 779 32.14 -3.07 -25.85
C ALA A 779 31.49 -2.45 -27.10
N VAL A 780 30.21 -2.04 -27.02
CA VAL A 780 29.49 -1.36 -28.12
C VAL A 780 30.07 0.05 -28.32
N PRO A 781 30.71 0.39 -29.47
CA PRO A 781 31.51 1.62 -29.57
C PRO A 781 30.68 2.92 -29.53
N TRP A 782 29.52 2.94 -30.18
CA TRP A 782 28.67 4.14 -30.31
C TRP A 782 27.78 4.41 -29.09
N LEU A 783 27.57 3.41 -28.23
CA LEU A 783 26.72 3.53 -27.05
C LEU A 783 27.36 4.54 -26.09
N ARG A 784 26.61 5.56 -25.68
CA ARG A 784 27.09 6.61 -24.77
C ARG A 784 26.74 6.34 -23.30
N ASP A 785 25.49 5.96 -23.05
CA ASP A 785 24.91 5.84 -21.72
C ASP A 785 24.70 4.38 -21.33
N VAL A 786 25.12 4.04 -20.10
CA VAL A 786 24.84 2.75 -19.45
C VAL A 786 24.20 3.01 -18.09
N ILE A 787 23.03 2.40 -17.87
CA ILE A 787 22.29 2.44 -16.62
C ILE A 787 22.55 1.14 -15.85
N LEU A 788 22.84 1.23 -14.56
CA LEU A 788 23.22 0.10 -13.72
C LEU A 788 22.16 -0.17 -12.64
N ASP A 789 21.51 -1.33 -12.71
CA ASP A 789 20.42 -1.74 -11.81
C ASP A 789 20.76 -3.04 -11.06
N PHE A 790 21.86 -2.99 -10.31
CA PHE A 790 22.36 -4.10 -9.49
C PHE A 790 21.60 -4.05 -8.16
N LEU A 791 20.51 -4.81 -8.05
CA LEU A 791 19.56 -4.74 -6.94
C LEU A 791 20.18 -5.05 -5.57
N GLU A 792 21.11 -6.00 -5.51
CA GLU A 792 21.89 -6.36 -4.31
C GLU A 792 23.22 -5.56 -4.19
N VAL A 793 23.43 -4.56 -5.04
CA VAL A 793 24.60 -3.64 -5.14
C VAL A 793 26.01 -4.28 -5.19
N GLN A 794 26.13 -5.61 -5.08
CA GLN A 794 27.38 -6.35 -5.13
C GLN A 794 28.04 -6.20 -6.51
N GLY A 795 29.28 -5.75 -6.57
CA GLY A 795 29.98 -5.47 -7.84
C GLY A 795 29.52 -4.18 -8.56
N LEU A 796 28.55 -3.42 -8.03
CA LEU A 796 28.06 -2.17 -8.64
C LEU A 796 29.15 -1.10 -8.71
N LYS A 797 29.98 -0.98 -7.67
CA LYS A 797 31.10 -0.04 -7.61
C LYS A 797 32.15 -0.34 -8.69
N GLU A 798 32.42 -1.61 -8.91
CA GLU A 798 33.36 -2.12 -9.91
C GLU A 798 32.78 -1.92 -11.32
N ALA A 799 31.47 -2.14 -11.51
CA ALA A 799 30.77 -1.86 -12.75
C ALA A 799 30.74 -0.36 -13.10
N VAL A 800 30.48 0.52 -12.12
CA VAL A 800 30.58 1.98 -12.30
C VAL A 800 32.01 2.37 -12.72
N ALA A 801 33.03 1.90 -12.00
CA ALA A 801 34.42 2.21 -12.30
C ALA A 801 34.83 1.72 -13.71
N PHE A 802 34.40 0.52 -14.10
CA PHE A 802 34.67 -0.05 -15.43
C PHE A 802 33.98 0.75 -16.55
N ALA A 803 32.69 1.06 -16.41
CA ALA A 803 31.95 1.80 -17.44
C ALA A 803 32.48 3.23 -17.61
N ARG A 804 32.84 3.91 -16.50
CA ARG A 804 33.52 5.21 -16.54
C ARG A 804 34.90 5.12 -17.21
N MET A 805 35.69 4.07 -16.93
CA MET A 805 36.99 3.82 -17.58
C MET A 805 36.85 3.61 -19.10
N ARG A 806 35.73 3.04 -19.56
CA ARG A 806 35.38 2.88 -20.97
C ARG A 806 34.75 4.13 -21.61
N GLY A 807 34.78 5.27 -20.92
CA GLY A 807 34.28 6.55 -21.43
C GLY A 807 32.75 6.60 -21.59
N LYS A 808 32.00 5.70 -20.92
CA LYS A 808 30.54 5.74 -20.91
C LYS A 808 30.04 6.70 -19.84
N ARG A 809 28.92 7.38 -20.11
CA ARG A 809 28.14 8.08 -19.08
C ARG A 809 27.42 7.03 -18.24
N VAL A 810 27.61 7.07 -16.92
CA VAL A 810 27.10 6.05 -16.00
C VAL A 810 25.95 6.61 -15.17
N VAL A 811 24.79 5.96 -15.29
CA VAL A 811 23.63 6.22 -14.44
C VAL A 811 23.42 5.03 -13.52
N VAL A 812 23.08 5.28 -12.25
CA VAL A 812 22.85 4.20 -11.27
C VAL A 812 21.41 4.23 -10.80
N ALA A 813 20.74 3.08 -10.85
CA ALA A 813 19.37 2.92 -10.37
C ALA A 813 19.34 2.80 -8.85
N THR A 814 18.45 3.59 -8.25
CA THR A 814 18.19 3.63 -6.81
C THR A 814 17.06 2.66 -6.42
N PRO A 815 16.79 2.37 -5.14
CA PRO A 815 15.73 1.44 -4.75
C PRO A 815 14.32 1.93 -5.14
N ARG A 816 13.42 1.01 -5.51
CA ARG A 816 12.00 1.31 -5.84
C ARG A 816 11.12 1.56 -4.61
N VAL A 817 11.64 1.22 -3.43
CA VAL A 817 11.02 1.38 -2.12
C VAL A 817 12.10 1.96 -1.22
N LEU A 818 11.72 2.88 -0.34
CA LEU A 818 12.57 3.36 0.75
C LEU A 818 11.79 3.17 2.04
N LYS A 819 12.35 2.42 2.99
CA LYS A 819 11.83 2.25 4.35
C LYS A 819 12.61 3.15 5.33
N PRO A 820 12.08 3.42 6.53
CA PRO A 820 12.85 4.09 7.58
C PRO A 820 14.13 3.31 7.92
N ASP A 821 15.18 4.00 8.35
CA ASP A 821 16.55 3.51 8.56
C ASP A 821 17.36 3.18 7.28
N GLU A 822 16.76 3.26 6.07
CA GLU A 822 17.47 3.08 4.79
C GLU A 822 18.12 4.39 4.26
N GLU A 823 18.07 5.51 4.97
CA GLU A 823 18.54 6.83 4.49
C GLU A 823 20.06 6.83 4.18
N ARG A 824 20.80 5.91 4.80
CA ARG A 824 22.24 5.66 4.54
C ARG A 824 22.51 5.27 3.09
N LEU A 825 21.53 4.70 2.38
CA LEU A 825 21.67 4.33 0.97
C LEU A 825 22.01 5.54 0.09
N VAL A 826 21.50 6.75 0.40
CA VAL A 826 21.83 7.97 -0.35
C VAL A 826 23.33 8.25 -0.33
N THR A 827 23.97 8.10 0.84
CA THR A 827 25.41 8.28 0.99
C THR A 827 26.19 7.22 0.22
N PHE A 828 25.70 5.98 0.15
CA PHE A 828 26.29 4.93 -0.68
C PHE A 828 26.23 5.31 -2.18
N TYR A 829 25.05 5.65 -2.71
CA TYR A 829 24.87 6.00 -4.12
C TYR A 829 25.67 7.24 -4.54
N LEU A 830 25.75 8.27 -3.69
CA LEU A 830 26.61 9.45 -3.94
C LEU A 830 28.11 9.07 -3.91
N LYS A 831 28.54 8.16 -3.04
CA LYS A 831 29.95 7.69 -2.97
C LYS A 831 30.39 6.87 -4.18
N LEU A 832 29.45 6.32 -4.98
CA LEU A 832 29.76 5.73 -6.29
C LEU A 832 30.21 6.76 -7.34
N LYS A 833 29.87 8.05 -7.14
CA LYS A 833 30.10 9.16 -8.10
C LYS A 833 29.59 8.83 -9.53
N PRO A 834 28.31 8.50 -9.72
CA PRO A 834 27.72 8.35 -11.06
C PRO A 834 27.49 9.72 -11.72
N ASP A 835 27.24 9.73 -13.02
CA ASP A 835 26.91 10.97 -13.76
C ASP A 835 25.42 11.34 -13.62
N ALA A 836 24.57 10.37 -13.28
CA ALA A 836 23.20 10.59 -12.80
C ALA A 836 22.72 9.47 -11.88
N LEU A 837 21.66 9.75 -11.12
CA LEU A 837 20.88 8.74 -10.39
C LEU A 837 19.52 8.56 -11.07
N LEU A 838 19.14 7.32 -11.36
CA LEU A 838 17.80 6.96 -11.79
C LEU A 838 16.94 6.75 -10.52
N ILE A 839 16.05 7.72 -10.26
CA ILE A 839 15.24 7.87 -9.05
C ILE A 839 13.93 7.10 -9.18
N ARG A 840 13.71 6.17 -8.25
CA ARG A 840 12.60 5.20 -8.28
C ARG A 840 11.66 5.26 -7.08
N SER A 841 11.83 6.27 -6.21
CA SER A 841 11.00 6.49 -5.01
C SER A 841 10.79 7.99 -4.77
N LEU A 842 9.56 8.40 -4.44
CA LEU A 842 9.22 9.79 -4.11
C LEU A 842 9.90 10.28 -2.82
N GLY A 843 10.14 9.38 -1.86
CA GLY A 843 10.87 9.73 -0.63
C GLY A 843 12.32 10.09 -0.91
N LEU A 844 13.00 9.28 -1.73
CA LEU A 844 14.37 9.56 -2.15
C LEU A 844 14.48 10.81 -3.03
N LEU A 845 13.49 11.04 -3.91
CA LEU A 845 13.42 12.27 -4.70
C LEU A 845 13.35 13.50 -3.79
N ASN A 846 12.42 13.49 -2.82
CA ASN A 846 12.26 14.57 -1.86
C ASN A 846 13.51 14.77 -0.99
N GLN A 847 14.15 13.70 -0.54
CA GLN A 847 15.39 13.77 0.23
C GLN A 847 16.51 14.48 -0.55
N LEU A 848 16.73 14.10 -1.81
CA LEU A 848 17.75 14.71 -2.67
C LEU A 848 17.42 16.16 -3.04
N VAL A 849 16.15 16.50 -3.26
CA VAL A 849 15.69 17.89 -3.50
C VAL A 849 15.90 18.75 -2.25
N ASN A 850 15.55 18.27 -1.06
CA ASN A 850 15.74 18.99 0.21
C ASN A 850 17.23 19.14 0.61
N MET A 851 18.10 18.24 0.12
CA MET A 851 19.56 18.42 0.17
C MET A 851 20.07 19.48 -0.83
N GLY A 852 19.20 20.12 -1.62
CA GLY A 852 19.55 21.18 -2.58
C GLY A 852 19.50 20.77 -4.05
N GLY A 853 19.15 19.50 -4.35
CA GLY A 853 19.01 19.01 -5.72
C GLY A 853 20.32 18.84 -6.50
N ALA A 854 20.20 18.60 -7.81
CA ALA A 854 21.33 18.36 -8.69
C ALA A 854 22.33 19.53 -8.69
N GLY A 855 23.62 19.23 -8.55
CA GLY A 855 24.69 20.22 -8.48
C GLY A 855 25.00 20.76 -7.07
N ALA A 856 24.16 20.46 -6.06
CA ALA A 856 24.45 20.86 -4.67
C ALA A 856 25.66 20.10 -4.09
N VAL A 857 26.54 20.82 -3.39
CA VAL A 857 27.79 20.28 -2.82
C VAL A 857 27.63 20.00 -1.33
N MET A 858 27.68 18.72 -0.95
CA MET A 858 27.41 18.25 0.40
C MET A 858 28.64 18.37 1.29
N SER A 859 28.76 19.51 1.98
CA SER A 859 29.82 19.78 2.96
C SER A 859 29.90 18.73 4.08
N GLN A 860 28.78 18.10 4.44
CA GLN A 860 28.70 17.03 5.44
C GLN A 860 29.02 15.62 4.90
N LEU A 861 29.12 15.46 3.56
CA LEU A 861 29.42 14.19 2.90
C LEU A 861 30.69 14.32 2.05
N ASP A 862 31.82 14.66 2.69
CA ASP A 862 33.14 14.74 2.06
C ASP A 862 33.24 15.69 0.84
N GLY A 863 32.30 16.64 0.71
CA GLY A 863 32.20 17.53 -0.46
C GLY A 863 31.63 16.87 -1.72
N LEU A 864 30.92 15.74 -1.59
CA LEU A 864 30.24 15.08 -2.71
C LEU A 864 29.17 15.98 -3.32
N THR A 865 29.13 16.04 -4.65
CA THR A 865 28.09 16.75 -5.40
C THR A 865 26.94 15.80 -5.71
N ILE A 866 25.70 16.26 -5.54
CA ILE A 866 24.52 15.52 -6.04
C ILE A 866 24.54 15.54 -7.58
N PRO A 867 24.52 14.37 -8.25
CA PRO A 867 24.57 14.30 -9.72
C PRO A 867 23.22 14.67 -10.35
N SER A 868 23.08 14.56 -11.67
CA SER A 868 21.78 14.76 -12.34
C SER A 868 20.76 13.73 -11.84
N LEU A 869 19.49 14.12 -11.74
CA LEU A 869 18.40 13.24 -11.31
C LEU A 869 17.54 12.86 -12.52
N GLU A 870 17.43 11.57 -12.82
CA GLU A 870 16.57 11.04 -13.88
C GLU A 870 15.42 10.26 -13.21
N GLY A 871 14.17 10.52 -13.58
CA GLY A 871 13.01 9.85 -12.99
C GLY A 871 12.63 8.58 -13.74
N ASP A 872 12.21 7.55 -13.01
CA ASP A 872 11.84 6.25 -13.57
C ASP A 872 10.32 6.02 -13.62
N PHE A 873 9.89 5.01 -14.37
CA PHE A 873 8.47 4.61 -14.53
C PHE A 873 7.74 4.38 -13.19
N SER A 874 8.51 3.98 -12.17
CA SER A 874 8.06 3.71 -10.79
C SER A 874 7.60 4.96 -10.02
N LEU A 875 7.90 6.17 -10.54
CA LEU A 875 7.34 7.43 -10.05
C LEU A 875 5.88 7.68 -10.55
N ASN A 876 5.31 6.75 -11.31
CA ASN A 876 3.87 6.71 -11.68
C ASN A 876 3.36 7.92 -12.48
N ALA A 877 4.20 8.55 -13.31
CA ALA A 877 3.78 9.57 -14.26
C ALA A 877 2.89 8.97 -15.36
N ALA A 878 1.59 9.28 -15.36
CA ALA A 878 0.57 8.71 -16.24
C ALA A 878 -0.10 9.74 -17.19
N ASN A 879 0.21 11.01 -17.02
CA ASN A 879 -0.37 12.13 -17.77
C ASN A 879 0.58 13.34 -17.78
N VAL A 880 0.27 14.35 -18.60
CA VAL A 880 1.03 15.61 -18.70
C VAL A 880 1.20 16.30 -17.34
N LEU A 881 0.19 16.28 -16.47
CA LEU A 881 0.25 16.98 -15.17
C LEU A 881 1.25 16.32 -14.21
N SER A 882 1.18 15.00 -14.05
CA SER A 882 2.08 14.21 -13.21
C SER A 882 3.52 14.23 -13.75
N ALA A 883 3.69 14.15 -15.07
CA ALA A 883 5.00 14.29 -15.71
C ALA A 883 5.59 15.70 -15.54
N ASP A 884 4.78 16.75 -15.75
CA ASP A 884 5.17 18.15 -15.57
C ASP A 884 5.54 18.46 -14.12
N LEU A 885 4.74 18.00 -13.15
CA LEU A 885 5.00 18.17 -11.72
C LEU A 885 6.33 17.54 -11.32
N LEU A 886 6.61 16.30 -11.76
CA LEU A 886 7.85 15.59 -11.45
C LEU A 886 9.07 16.25 -12.13
N LEU A 887 8.95 16.69 -13.39
CA LEU A 887 10.01 17.45 -14.07
C LEU A 887 10.28 18.80 -13.40
N ARG A 888 9.23 19.53 -12.99
CA ARG A 888 9.34 20.85 -12.32
C ARG A 888 9.90 20.75 -10.90
N GLN A 889 9.19 20.04 -10.03
CA GLN A 889 9.42 20.05 -8.58
C GLN A 889 10.44 19.00 -8.14
N GLY A 890 10.55 17.88 -8.88
CA GLY A 890 11.61 16.89 -8.66
C GLY A 890 12.98 17.30 -9.21
N GLY A 891 13.07 18.38 -9.99
CA GLY A 891 14.32 18.84 -10.62
C GLY A 891 14.92 17.81 -11.59
N LEU A 892 14.08 17.02 -12.24
CA LEU A 892 14.50 15.88 -13.05
C LEU A 892 14.97 16.32 -14.45
N SER A 893 16.12 15.80 -14.90
CA SER A 893 16.65 16.04 -16.25
C SER A 893 16.03 15.15 -17.32
N THR A 894 15.54 13.98 -16.93
CA THR A 894 14.88 13.01 -17.79
C THR A 894 13.77 12.33 -16.99
N LEU A 895 12.68 11.90 -17.63
CA LEU A 895 11.61 11.12 -16.97
C LEU A 895 11.11 10.00 -17.89
N ALA A 896 11.11 8.76 -17.39
CA ALA A 896 10.39 7.65 -17.99
C ALA A 896 8.94 7.60 -17.42
N PRO A 897 7.88 7.69 -18.25
CA PRO A 897 6.50 7.52 -17.79
C PRO A 897 6.19 6.07 -17.34
N THR A 898 5.05 5.86 -16.69
CA THR A 898 4.62 4.53 -16.22
C THR A 898 4.44 3.51 -17.35
N TYR A 899 4.64 2.22 -17.04
CA TYR A 899 4.37 1.12 -17.95
C TYR A 899 2.88 0.78 -18.10
N ASP A 900 1.97 1.43 -17.36
CA ASP A 900 0.52 1.37 -17.58
C ASP A 900 0.08 2.08 -18.88
N LEU A 901 0.97 2.79 -19.60
CA LEU A 901 0.67 3.59 -20.80
C LEU A 901 0.93 2.84 -22.12
N ASP A 902 0.04 3.06 -23.09
CA ASP A 902 0.25 2.64 -24.48
C ASP A 902 1.12 3.64 -25.28
N ALA A 903 1.57 3.24 -26.47
CA ALA A 903 2.44 4.06 -27.31
C ALA A 903 1.84 5.41 -27.74
N LYS A 904 0.51 5.51 -27.91
CA LYS A 904 -0.18 6.75 -28.31
C LYS A 904 -0.35 7.69 -27.12
N GLN A 905 -0.55 7.13 -25.93
CA GLN A 905 -0.62 7.88 -24.67
C GLN A 905 0.75 8.44 -24.29
N LEU A 906 1.82 7.64 -24.40
CA LEU A 906 3.20 8.12 -24.30
C LEU A 906 3.46 9.29 -25.26
N ALA A 907 3.02 9.18 -26.52
CA ALA A 907 3.10 10.25 -27.51
C ALA A 907 2.17 11.44 -27.20
N GLY A 908 1.09 11.22 -26.43
CA GLY A 908 0.19 12.26 -25.91
C GLY A 908 0.89 13.16 -24.91
N ILE A 909 1.50 12.56 -23.89
CA ILE A 909 2.26 13.27 -22.85
C ILE A 909 3.39 14.09 -23.49
N ALA A 910 4.10 13.54 -24.48
CA ALA A 910 5.11 14.25 -25.23
C ALA A 910 4.55 15.51 -25.93
N ARG A 911 3.45 15.38 -26.69
CA ARG A 911 2.79 16.53 -27.34
C ARG A 911 2.31 17.58 -26.34
N GLY A 912 1.80 17.16 -25.17
CA GLY A 912 1.33 18.07 -24.12
C GLY A 912 2.43 18.82 -23.35
N LEU A 913 3.64 18.24 -23.24
CA LEU A 913 4.80 18.90 -22.64
C LEU A 913 5.55 19.84 -23.60
N GLY A 914 5.19 19.86 -24.89
CA GLY A 914 5.75 20.77 -25.88
C GLY A 914 7.28 20.67 -25.98
N ALA A 915 7.99 21.77 -25.73
CA ALA A 915 9.46 21.82 -25.80
C ALA A 915 10.16 20.81 -24.88
N ARG A 916 9.53 20.42 -23.75
CA ARG A 916 10.09 19.45 -22.79
C ARG A 916 9.83 17.99 -23.14
N ALA A 917 9.17 17.69 -24.27
CA ALA A 917 9.05 16.33 -24.80
C ALA A 917 10.40 15.61 -24.96
N SER A 918 11.46 16.37 -25.25
CA SER A 918 12.83 15.87 -25.35
C SER A 918 13.40 15.32 -24.03
N MET A 919 12.84 15.71 -22.88
CA MET A 919 13.20 15.21 -21.54
C MET A 919 12.51 13.87 -21.21
N LEU A 920 11.65 13.34 -22.10
CA LEU A 920 11.02 12.04 -21.89
C LEU A 920 11.89 10.89 -22.40
N GLU A 921 11.87 9.79 -21.66
CA GLU A 921 12.47 8.50 -22.03
C GLU A 921 11.38 7.45 -22.27
N ALA A 922 11.46 6.73 -23.38
CA ALA A 922 10.57 5.60 -23.66
C ALA A 922 11.33 4.27 -23.54
N VAL A 923 10.78 3.33 -22.78
CA VAL A 923 11.35 1.99 -22.61
C VAL A 923 10.82 1.08 -23.72
N ILE A 924 11.68 0.76 -24.69
CA ILE A 924 11.34 0.09 -25.96
C ILE A 924 11.76 -1.39 -26.02
N HIS A 925 12.44 -1.88 -25.00
CA HIS A 925 12.73 -3.29 -24.75
C HIS A 925 12.78 -3.53 -23.24
N GLN A 926 12.07 -4.53 -22.72
CA GLN A 926 12.15 -4.94 -21.32
C GLN A 926 11.38 -6.24 -21.06
N HIS A 927 11.74 -6.97 -20.01
CA HIS A 927 10.81 -7.88 -19.34
C HIS A 927 10.08 -7.09 -18.23
N LEU A 928 8.73 -7.02 -18.26
CA LEU A 928 7.96 -6.24 -17.29
C LEU A 928 8.16 -6.77 -15.84
N PRO A 929 8.36 -5.91 -14.82
CA PRO A 929 8.40 -6.32 -13.42
C PRO A 929 6.99 -6.60 -12.90
N ILE A 930 6.50 -7.83 -13.14
CA ILE A 930 5.10 -8.21 -12.87
C ILE A 930 4.73 -8.18 -11.39
N PHE A 931 5.69 -8.39 -10.48
CA PHE A 931 5.54 -8.19 -9.03
C PHE A 931 6.83 -7.56 -8.45
N HIS A 932 6.70 -6.61 -7.52
CA HIS A 932 7.77 -6.19 -6.61
C HIS A 932 7.24 -6.31 -5.18
N THR A 933 7.87 -7.08 -4.29
CA THR A 933 7.23 -7.69 -3.10
C THR A 933 8.15 -7.73 -1.88
N GLU A 934 7.60 -7.44 -0.69
CA GLU A 934 8.29 -7.61 0.61
C GLU A 934 8.43 -9.08 1.01
N HIS A 935 7.63 -9.99 0.45
CA HIS A 935 7.84 -11.43 0.63
C HIS A 935 9.05 -11.91 -0.18
N CYS A 936 10.07 -12.42 0.52
CA CYS A 936 11.27 -13.02 -0.08
C CYS A 936 11.07 -14.52 -0.33
N VAL A 937 10.97 -14.90 -1.61
CA VAL A 937 10.78 -16.28 -2.08
C VAL A 937 12.01 -17.13 -1.76
N PHE A 938 13.22 -16.56 -1.95
CA PHE A 938 14.48 -17.19 -1.58
C PHE A 938 14.50 -17.61 -0.11
N CYS A 939 14.23 -16.66 0.81
CA CYS A 939 14.23 -16.94 2.24
C CYS A 939 13.19 -18.01 2.61
N ARG A 940 11.97 -17.91 2.07
CA ARG A 940 10.86 -18.81 2.41
C ARG A 940 11.05 -20.26 1.94
N PHE A 941 11.63 -20.47 0.77
CA PHE A 941 11.65 -21.79 0.11
C PHE A 941 13.07 -22.37 -0.07
N LEU A 942 14.13 -21.61 0.22
CA LEU A 942 15.52 -22.07 0.22
C LEU A 942 16.20 -22.05 1.61
N SER A 943 15.56 -21.50 2.65
CA SER A 943 16.10 -21.47 4.02
C SER A 943 15.00 -21.68 5.07
N ASP A 944 15.40 -21.98 6.30
CA ASP A 944 14.51 -22.01 7.48
C ASP A 944 14.39 -20.63 8.18
N GLY A 945 15.20 -19.65 7.79
CA GLY A 945 15.21 -18.30 8.36
C GLY A 945 13.97 -17.47 7.99
N ASN A 946 13.76 -16.35 8.68
CA ASN A 946 12.62 -15.46 8.53
C ASN A 946 12.93 -14.09 7.93
N SER A 947 14.21 -13.70 7.84
CA SER A 947 14.67 -12.39 7.40
C SER A 947 16.08 -12.45 6.75
N TYR A 948 16.59 -11.30 6.29
CA TYR A 948 17.99 -11.17 5.84
C TYR A 948 19.04 -11.49 6.92
N ARG A 949 18.66 -11.54 8.21
CA ARG A 949 19.59 -11.75 9.34
C ARG A 949 19.90 -13.22 9.61
N ASP A 950 19.05 -14.11 9.11
CA ASP A 950 19.00 -15.53 9.50
C ASP A 950 18.75 -16.49 8.32
N CYS A 951 18.55 -15.98 7.10
CA CYS A 951 18.30 -16.81 5.91
C CYS A 951 19.55 -17.45 5.28
N GLY A 952 20.76 -16.96 5.60
CA GLY A 952 22.01 -17.43 4.99
C GLY A 952 22.26 -16.94 3.55
N HIS A 953 21.53 -15.91 3.10
CA HIS A 953 21.68 -15.23 1.79
C HIS A 953 21.69 -16.15 0.54
N PRO A 954 20.75 -17.10 0.38
CA PRO A 954 20.71 -17.98 -0.80
C PRO A 954 20.47 -17.25 -2.14
N CYS A 955 20.04 -15.98 -2.11
CA CYS A 955 19.95 -15.13 -3.30
C CYS A 955 21.31 -14.76 -3.91
N GLU A 956 22.40 -14.73 -3.13
CA GLU A 956 23.76 -14.48 -3.63
C GLU A 956 24.35 -15.68 -4.42
N GLN A 957 23.71 -16.85 -4.37
CA GLN A 957 24.29 -18.12 -4.82
C GLN A 957 23.41 -18.93 -5.79
N THR A 958 22.09 -18.77 -5.73
CA THR A 958 21.13 -19.51 -6.58
C THR A 958 20.39 -18.57 -7.53
N THR A 959 20.34 -18.92 -8.81
CA THR A 959 19.44 -18.30 -9.79
C THR A 959 18.03 -18.89 -9.61
N LEU A 960 17.01 -18.02 -9.47
CA LEU A 960 15.66 -18.44 -9.10
C LEU A 960 14.62 -17.97 -10.11
N HIS A 961 13.79 -18.89 -10.62
CA HIS A 961 12.63 -18.57 -11.44
C HIS A 961 11.35 -19.20 -10.87
N LEU A 962 10.22 -18.53 -11.05
CA LEU A 962 8.88 -19.08 -10.78
C LEU A 962 8.26 -19.59 -12.08
N ARG A 963 7.93 -20.88 -12.15
CA ARG A 963 7.30 -21.49 -13.33
C ARG A 963 5.78 -21.34 -13.27
N ASP A 964 5.16 -20.69 -14.26
CA ASP A 964 3.70 -20.52 -14.32
C ASP A 964 2.95 -21.77 -14.85
N VAL A 965 1.62 -21.68 -14.92
CA VAL A 965 0.75 -22.77 -15.42
C VAL A 965 0.80 -22.97 -16.94
N GLU A 966 1.38 -22.01 -17.69
CA GLU A 966 1.67 -22.16 -19.12
C GLU A 966 3.09 -22.72 -19.35
N GLY A 967 3.85 -22.95 -18.27
CA GLY A 967 5.19 -23.53 -18.28
C GLY A 967 6.31 -22.52 -18.48
N LYS A 968 6.04 -21.21 -18.38
CA LYS A 968 7.00 -20.11 -18.55
C LYS A 968 7.76 -19.81 -17.26
N ASP A 969 9.04 -19.43 -17.37
CA ASP A 969 9.91 -19.19 -16.21
C ASP A 969 10.11 -17.69 -15.94
N HIS A 970 9.67 -17.25 -14.77
CA HIS A 970 9.70 -15.86 -14.34
C HIS A 970 10.88 -15.61 -13.41
N LEU A 971 11.94 -14.96 -13.89
CA LEU A 971 13.12 -14.61 -13.09
C LEU A 971 12.70 -13.85 -11.82
N VAL A 972 13.24 -14.27 -10.68
CA VAL A 972 13.12 -13.60 -9.38
C VAL A 972 14.50 -13.09 -8.97
N LEU A 973 14.60 -11.78 -8.71
CA LEU A 973 15.80 -11.16 -8.13
C LEU A 973 15.45 -10.54 -6.77
N ALA A 974 16.35 -10.63 -5.80
CA ALA A 974 16.25 -9.87 -4.55
C ALA A 974 16.91 -8.48 -4.69
N ASP A 975 16.59 -7.56 -3.79
CA ASP A 975 17.37 -6.34 -3.51
C ASP A 975 17.91 -6.33 -2.08
N MET A 976 18.72 -5.33 -1.72
CA MET A 976 19.36 -5.20 -0.40
C MET A 976 18.43 -5.21 0.82
N GLY A 977 17.12 -4.99 0.65
CA GLY A 977 16.11 -5.16 1.71
C GLY A 977 15.49 -6.56 1.75
N CYS A 978 16.03 -7.53 1.00
CA CYS A 978 15.42 -8.80 0.61
C CYS A 978 14.07 -8.68 -0.14
N ARG A 979 13.69 -7.48 -0.59
CA ARG A 979 12.51 -7.28 -1.45
C ARG A 979 12.72 -8.01 -2.77
N ASN A 980 11.76 -8.82 -3.19
CA ASN A 980 11.87 -9.62 -4.41
C ASN A 980 11.18 -8.91 -5.58
N THR A 981 11.81 -8.92 -6.76
CA THR A 981 11.22 -8.50 -8.02
C THR A 981 11.09 -9.71 -8.93
N VAL A 982 9.86 -10.00 -9.36
CA VAL A 982 9.55 -11.05 -10.33
C VAL A 982 9.30 -10.42 -11.68
N PHE A 983 9.99 -10.90 -12.72
CA PHE A 983 9.90 -10.37 -14.08
C PHE A 983 9.03 -11.26 -14.98
N ASN A 984 8.46 -10.69 -16.05
CA ASN A 984 7.71 -11.44 -17.04
C ASN A 984 8.65 -12.36 -17.83
N ALA A 985 8.31 -13.63 -18.07
CA ALA A 985 9.13 -14.53 -18.88
C ALA A 985 9.26 -14.07 -20.36
N GLN A 986 8.26 -13.35 -20.86
CA GLN A 986 8.22 -12.85 -22.24
C GLN A 986 8.65 -11.37 -22.32
N ALA A 987 9.57 -11.07 -23.23
CA ALA A 987 10.02 -9.71 -23.50
C ALA A 987 8.90 -8.85 -24.13
N GLN A 988 8.83 -7.58 -23.73
CA GLN A 988 8.04 -6.52 -24.35
C GLN A 988 8.94 -5.69 -25.28
N SER A 989 8.49 -5.43 -26.51
CA SER A 989 9.21 -4.67 -27.52
C SER A 989 8.33 -3.59 -28.16
N GLY A 990 8.78 -2.34 -28.08
CA GLY A 990 8.14 -1.17 -28.69
C GLY A 990 8.50 -0.93 -30.16
N LEU A 991 9.06 -1.93 -30.86
CA LEU A 991 9.71 -1.76 -32.17
C LEU A 991 8.89 -1.02 -33.22
N PHE A 992 7.60 -1.34 -33.31
CA PHE A 992 6.69 -0.74 -34.30
C PHE A 992 6.21 0.67 -33.89
N SER A 993 6.35 1.03 -32.61
CA SER A 993 5.94 2.31 -32.03
C SER A 993 7.04 3.38 -32.06
N ILE A 994 8.31 2.98 -32.26
CA ILE A 994 9.48 3.88 -32.33
C ILE A 994 9.25 5.12 -33.23
N PRO A 995 8.68 5.02 -34.45
CA PRO A 995 8.47 6.19 -35.30
C PRO A 995 7.49 7.23 -34.71
N GLU A 996 6.44 6.77 -34.01
CA GLU A 996 5.46 7.66 -33.36
C GLU A 996 6.08 8.34 -32.12
N LEU A 997 6.85 7.61 -31.33
CA LEU A 997 7.56 8.14 -30.17
C LEU A 997 8.61 9.20 -30.59
N VAL A 998 9.43 8.90 -31.60
CA VAL A 998 10.45 9.85 -32.08
C VAL A 998 9.81 11.09 -32.73
N SER A 999 8.73 10.95 -33.51
CA SER A 999 8.04 12.10 -34.12
C SER A 999 7.20 12.93 -33.15
N SER A 1000 6.75 12.36 -32.02
CA SER A 1000 6.05 13.11 -30.96
C SER A 1000 6.97 13.86 -29.99
N GLY A 1001 8.29 13.59 -30.01
CA GLY A 1001 9.30 14.40 -29.34
C GLY A 1001 10.31 13.63 -28.47
N TYR A 1002 10.13 12.32 -28.26
CA TYR A 1002 11.09 11.52 -27.48
C TYR A 1002 12.48 11.54 -28.11
N ARG A 1003 13.51 11.76 -27.29
CA ARG A 1003 14.91 11.70 -27.72
C ARG A 1003 15.73 10.67 -26.95
N HIS A 1004 15.27 10.23 -25.78
CA HIS A 1004 15.85 9.14 -25.01
C HIS A 1004 15.04 7.85 -25.21
N LEU A 1005 15.74 6.75 -25.51
CA LEU A 1005 15.14 5.43 -25.70
C LEU A 1005 15.91 4.41 -24.87
N ARG A 1006 15.22 3.65 -24.01
CA ARG A 1006 15.83 2.67 -23.10
C ARG A 1006 15.54 1.23 -23.52
N ILE A 1007 16.59 0.42 -23.48
CA ILE A 1007 16.54 -1.05 -23.58
C ILE A 1007 16.96 -1.60 -22.23
N GLU A 1008 16.12 -2.40 -21.58
CA GLU A 1008 16.45 -3.07 -20.32
C GLU A 1008 16.79 -4.53 -20.55
N MET A 1009 17.96 -4.95 -20.07
CA MET A 1009 18.34 -6.35 -19.93
C MET A 1009 17.87 -6.85 -18.56
N VAL A 1010 17.32 -8.05 -18.52
CA VAL A 1010 16.82 -8.77 -17.34
C VAL A 1010 17.47 -10.15 -17.28
N ASP A 1011 16.95 -11.11 -18.06
CA ASP A 1011 17.39 -12.52 -18.06
C ASP A 1011 18.22 -12.86 -19.32
N GLU A 1012 18.39 -11.90 -20.22
CA GLU A 1012 19.13 -12.04 -21.47
C GLU A 1012 20.64 -12.28 -21.20
N PRO A 1013 21.21 -13.38 -21.71
CA PRO A 1013 22.64 -13.64 -21.62
C PRO A 1013 23.50 -12.53 -22.26
N ALA A 1014 24.67 -12.27 -21.67
CA ALA A 1014 25.53 -11.14 -22.04
C ALA A 1014 25.95 -11.12 -23.53
N GLU A 1015 26.03 -12.29 -24.17
CA GLU A 1015 26.32 -12.42 -25.61
C GLU A 1015 25.26 -11.79 -26.52
N TYR A 1016 23.99 -11.66 -26.09
CA TYR A 1016 22.93 -11.03 -26.87
C TYR A 1016 22.86 -9.51 -26.71
N VAL A 1017 23.49 -8.93 -25.67
CA VAL A 1017 23.42 -7.49 -25.35
C VAL A 1017 23.84 -6.63 -26.55
N GLY A 1018 25.02 -6.90 -27.13
CA GLY A 1018 25.51 -6.20 -28.32
C GLY A 1018 24.61 -6.39 -29.55
N PRO A 1019 24.28 -7.64 -29.95
CA PRO A 1019 23.33 -7.93 -31.02
C PRO A 1019 21.94 -7.29 -30.89
N ILE A 1020 21.37 -7.22 -29.68
CA ILE A 1020 20.10 -6.50 -29.40
C ILE A 1020 20.28 -5.00 -29.66
N LEU A 1021 21.34 -4.39 -29.10
CA LEU A 1021 21.61 -2.95 -29.24
C LEU A 1021 21.85 -2.52 -30.69
N GLU A 1022 22.68 -3.25 -31.43
CA GLU A 1022 22.85 -3.01 -32.87
C GLU A 1022 21.57 -3.32 -33.65
N GLY A 1023 20.78 -4.31 -33.23
CA GLY A 1023 19.46 -4.59 -33.79
C GLY A 1023 18.55 -3.36 -33.77
N TYR A 1024 18.29 -2.82 -32.58
CA TYR A 1024 17.44 -1.64 -32.39
C TYR A 1024 18.00 -0.39 -33.07
N ARG A 1025 19.31 -0.16 -33.01
CA ARG A 1025 19.96 0.94 -33.71
C ARG A 1025 19.83 0.83 -35.24
N ASN A 1026 19.98 -0.36 -35.81
CA ASN A 1026 19.78 -0.56 -37.24
C ASN A 1026 18.31 -0.37 -37.67
N VAL A 1027 17.34 -0.62 -36.79
CA VAL A 1027 15.93 -0.25 -37.04
C VAL A 1027 15.74 1.28 -37.02
N LEU A 1028 16.27 1.96 -36.01
CA LEU A 1028 16.24 3.44 -35.91
C LEU A 1028 16.89 4.14 -37.11
N LEU A 1029 17.98 3.57 -37.65
CA LEU A 1029 18.68 4.09 -38.83
C LEU A 1029 18.09 3.64 -40.18
N GLY A 1030 17.00 2.85 -40.18
CA GLY A 1030 16.38 2.31 -41.41
C GLY A 1030 17.21 1.25 -42.15
N ALA A 1031 18.23 0.70 -41.51
CA ALA A 1031 19.12 -0.33 -42.07
C ALA A 1031 18.55 -1.76 -41.93
N ARG A 1032 17.69 -2.02 -40.93
CA ARG A 1032 16.99 -3.28 -40.68
C ARG A 1032 15.47 -3.04 -40.56
N PRO A 1033 14.60 -3.84 -41.19
CA PRO A 1033 13.15 -3.77 -40.95
C PRO A 1033 12.77 -4.15 -39.51
N PRO A 1034 11.76 -3.51 -38.89
CA PRO A 1034 11.29 -3.87 -37.54
C PRO A 1034 10.83 -5.34 -37.42
N SER A 1035 10.21 -5.89 -38.48
CA SER A 1035 9.81 -7.30 -38.60
C SER A 1035 10.97 -8.27 -38.37
N ASP A 1036 12.13 -7.93 -38.92
CA ASP A 1036 13.28 -8.83 -38.99
C ASP A 1036 14.02 -8.84 -37.66
N LEU A 1037 13.91 -7.75 -36.87
CA LEU A 1037 14.36 -7.74 -35.48
C LEU A 1037 13.34 -8.43 -34.57
N TRP A 1038 12.04 -8.18 -34.75
CA TRP A 1038 10.97 -8.81 -33.98
C TRP A 1038 11.04 -10.34 -34.01
N THR A 1039 11.13 -10.94 -35.20
CA THR A 1039 11.25 -12.40 -35.37
C THR A 1039 12.51 -12.96 -34.69
N TRP A 1040 13.61 -12.21 -34.69
CA TRP A 1040 14.85 -12.62 -34.04
C TRP A 1040 14.78 -12.51 -32.51
N LEU A 1041 14.25 -11.40 -31.97
CA LEU A 1041 13.99 -11.25 -30.53
C LEU A 1041 13.05 -12.35 -30.02
N GLY A 1042 12.02 -12.68 -30.80
CA GLY A 1042 11.10 -13.79 -30.52
C GLY A 1042 11.71 -15.19 -30.60
N SER A 1043 12.99 -15.32 -30.97
CA SER A 1043 13.74 -16.59 -31.00
C SER A 1043 14.85 -16.69 -29.94
N LEU A 1044 15.05 -15.65 -29.12
CA LEU A 1044 16.08 -15.65 -28.08
C LEU A 1044 15.70 -16.56 -26.91
N PRO A 1045 16.67 -17.31 -26.35
CA PRO A 1045 16.49 -18.04 -25.10
C PRO A 1045 16.61 -17.13 -23.88
N ASP A 1046 15.89 -17.49 -22.81
CA ASP A 1046 16.12 -17.03 -21.44
C ASP A 1046 17.37 -17.71 -20.83
N ALA A 1047 17.70 -17.39 -19.57
CA ALA A 1047 18.87 -17.97 -18.89
C ALA A 1047 18.77 -19.49 -18.68
N ASN A 1048 17.57 -20.08 -18.78
CA ASN A 1048 17.31 -21.52 -18.71
C ASN A 1048 17.25 -22.19 -20.11
N GLY A 1049 17.58 -21.46 -21.18
CA GLY A 1049 17.60 -21.99 -22.55
C GLY A 1049 16.23 -22.04 -23.23
N ARG A 1050 15.22 -21.36 -22.70
CA ARG A 1050 13.81 -21.47 -23.14
C ARG A 1050 13.37 -20.21 -23.89
N VAL A 1051 12.66 -20.38 -25.00
CA VAL A 1051 12.22 -19.25 -25.84
C VAL A 1051 10.88 -18.71 -25.35
N GLY A 1052 10.91 -17.67 -24.51
CA GLY A 1052 9.70 -16.96 -24.04
C GLY A 1052 8.99 -16.13 -25.11
N GLY A 1053 9.66 -15.88 -26.24
CA GLY A 1053 9.17 -15.04 -27.34
C GLY A 1053 9.18 -13.54 -27.00
N VAL A 1054 8.56 -12.75 -27.88
CA VAL A 1054 8.42 -11.29 -27.71
C VAL A 1054 6.98 -10.86 -28.00
N SER A 1055 6.49 -9.85 -27.28
CA SER A 1055 5.20 -9.21 -27.54
C SER A 1055 5.27 -7.68 -27.45
N LEU A 1056 4.16 -7.01 -27.75
CA LEU A 1056 4.04 -5.55 -27.60
C LEU A 1056 3.81 -5.16 -26.12
N GLY A 1057 3.38 -6.10 -25.27
CA GLY A 1057 2.96 -5.85 -23.89
C GLY A 1057 2.03 -4.63 -23.77
N SER A 1058 2.33 -3.73 -22.83
CA SER A 1058 1.53 -2.51 -22.61
C SER A 1058 1.60 -1.48 -23.75
N LEU A 1059 2.62 -1.52 -24.61
CA LEU A 1059 2.73 -0.61 -25.75
C LEU A 1059 1.73 -0.93 -26.88
N ALA A 1060 0.96 -2.02 -26.75
CA ALA A 1060 -0.14 -2.33 -27.65
C ALA A 1060 -1.36 -1.44 -27.37
N ASN A 1061 -1.95 -0.87 -28.42
CA ASN A 1061 -3.29 -0.26 -28.36
C ASN A 1061 -4.37 -1.35 -28.28
N ALA A 1062 -4.36 -2.13 -27.20
CA ALA A 1062 -5.21 -3.29 -26.98
C ALA A 1062 -6.55 -2.91 -26.34
N ARG A 1063 -7.63 -3.57 -26.77
CA ARG A 1063 -8.90 -3.56 -26.03
C ARG A 1063 -8.91 -4.71 -25.02
N ASP A 1064 -9.33 -4.38 -23.80
CA ASP A 1064 -9.38 -5.25 -22.60
C ASP A 1064 -9.85 -6.70 -22.91
N LYS A 1065 -9.02 -7.69 -22.55
CA LYS A 1065 -9.36 -9.12 -22.67
C LYS A 1065 -10.24 -9.57 -21.49
N SER A 1066 -11.41 -10.11 -21.79
CA SER A 1066 -12.37 -10.56 -20.76
C SER A 1066 -11.79 -11.61 -19.80
N GLN A 1067 -12.00 -11.41 -18.50
CA GLN A 1067 -11.36 -12.17 -17.40
C GLN A 1067 -11.53 -13.69 -17.51
N GLY A 1068 -12.62 -14.17 -18.11
CA GLY A 1068 -12.87 -15.60 -18.33
C GLY A 1068 -11.80 -16.31 -19.17
N LYS A 1069 -11.06 -15.59 -20.02
CA LYS A 1069 -9.96 -16.16 -20.82
C LYS A 1069 -8.63 -16.30 -20.07
N MET A 1070 -8.49 -15.72 -18.87
CA MET A 1070 -7.28 -15.85 -18.04
C MET A 1070 -7.45 -16.81 -16.84
N LYS A 1071 -8.66 -17.32 -16.60
CA LYS A 1071 -8.93 -18.30 -15.52
C LYS A 1071 -9.25 -19.68 -16.09
N VAL A 1072 -8.33 -20.24 -16.86
CA VAL A 1072 -8.32 -21.68 -17.09
C VAL A 1072 -7.87 -22.33 -15.78
N THR A 1073 -8.76 -23.08 -15.12
CA THR A 1073 -8.40 -23.80 -13.88
C THR A 1073 -7.46 -24.96 -14.20
N ALA A 1074 -6.68 -25.44 -13.23
CA ALA A 1074 -5.87 -26.65 -13.40
C ALA A 1074 -6.71 -27.86 -13.83
N ALA A 1075 -7.97 -27.95 -13.36
CA ALA A 1075 -8.96 -28.91 -13.81
C ALA A 1075 -9.34 -28.73 -15.30
N ALA A 1076 -9.61 -27.50 -15.75
CA ALA A 1076 -9.90 -27.22 -17.16
C ALA A 1076 -8.68 -27.45 -18.08
N LEU A 1077 -7.46 -27.18 -17.61
CA LEU A 1077 -6.22 -27.56 -18.30
C LEU A 1077 -6.07 -29.09 -18.41
N LYS A 1078 -6.24 -29.84 -17.30
CA LYS A 1078 -6.30 -31.31 -17.32
C LYS A 1078 -7.40 -31.83 -18.28
N GLN A 1079 -8.53 -31.14 -18.38
CA GLN A 1079 -9.65 -31.52 -19.25
C GLN A 1079 -9.38 -31.25 -20.74
N LEU A 1080 -8.76 -30.11 -21.08
CA LEU A 1080 -8.30 -29.79 -22.43
C LEU A 1080 -7.16 -30.72 -22.88
N GLN A 1081 -6.23 -31.04 -21.99
CA GLN A 1081 -5.17 -32.03 -22.24
C GLN A 1081 -5.77 -33.42 -22.52
N ARG A 1082 -6.73 -33.88 -21.71
CA ARG A 1082 -7.51 -35.13 -21.94
C ARG A 1082 -8.45 -35.10 -23.16
N GLN A 1083 -8.59 -33.97 -23.84
CA GLN A 1083 -9.29 -33.83 -25.13
C GLN A 1083 -8.31 -33.69 -26.30
N SER A 1084 -7.01 -33.56 -26.01
CA SER A 1084 -5.90 -33.44 -26.97
C SER A 1084 -5.03 -34.71 -27.03
N SER A 1085 -5.32 -35.70 -26.18
CA SER A 1085 -4.68 -37.01 -26.05
C SER A 1085 -5.68 -38.14 -26.29
#